data_AF-A0A811LP08-F1
#
_entry.id   AF-A0A811LP08-F1
#
_cell.length_a   1.000
_cell.length_b   1.000
_cell.length_c   1.000
_cell.angle_alpha   90.00
_cell.angle_beta   90.00
_cell.angle_gamma   90.00
#
_symmetry.space_group_name_H-M   'P 1'
#
loop_
_entity.id
_entity.type
_entity.pdbx_description
1 polymer ?
#
loop_
_entity_poly.entity_id
_entity_poly.type
_entity_poly.pdbx_seq_one_letter_code
_entity_poly.pdbx_strand_id
1 'polypeptide(L)'
;MDFFKNAMKTAQDVKKSVQDMSREIQGARQRTRSRSPEGKIQNVSRTELEALDDRTTGFSLHREKKGGQYHIVLMETTESVFRTAVVEEAKTLIQQYNQHLALVNPAVVAGRLEELCNKIRTCNDWADIHLASSLNFEEFVMNECKKRDPVVVLNRATALEGRFPLHLATEKRHISLVIKMLKLGADMRKSDVAGRNTIHYSSIHDSVLVKTLKKHSPEHFSAALHQRDKKGYTPIHYAVQTNHIDTIRFLIENGAKVNSELGVVAGLSALGLDTILAYDAKTISPDNSSNIFHSKADKKYLKVAYKRNVRMLSQKNERGRTPAHNAVIRNDLDGLVALVAHGAEVAECDEDGNTPLHLAALQQNILMIKFLISMDGGTQEKNKDDKTPAQMCGTVECSKLFRMYENSLALSDEPPSQDLPQVLRTAQKAAVLFQKKTDTKEKSLRLLSLDGGGIRGLALIMMLIHLDKRISGDLMDYIDWIAGTSTGGILGLALARNTSLRECLNLYLRLKDDVFTGPRPHDVVPLENCLKDKFGTKLMSDINQKIKVMITTTKADVHPPELILIKNYELPETQTKTLKPRDIQIWKAARCSSAAPTYFASFDNKYIDGGLMANNPSLDLLNEVHIHNINKQINEEQPDSIAAFISLGTGRCKTKPMTAIDLEMPKSYSWTSVINTAFSSVNTLKNLKNIFVEQIAASDGQVVERTRGWCHSLRTPYFRYTPMLNNEVPLNTYENSEVIELMWQTKLYCISRSDQELDEIVKLLRADKEQ
;
A
#
# COMPACT_ATOMS: atom_id res chain seq x y z
N MET A 1 8.26 20.75 25.03
CA MET A 1 9.52 21.18 24.37
C MET A 1 10.71 20.36 24.84
N ASP A 2 10.88 20.12 26.14
CA ASP A 2 12.04 19.37 26.66
C ASP A 2 12.01 17.87 26.37
N PHE A 3 10.83 17.27 26.21
CA PHE A 3 10.71 15.88 25.75
C PHE A 3 11.18 15.69 24.30
N PHE A 4 10.87 16.65 23.41
CA PHE A 4 11.33 16.63 22.02
C PHE A 4 12.83 16.94 21.90
N LYS A 5 13.35 17.84 22.75
CA LYS A 5 14.79 18.07 22.88
C LYS A 5 15.51 16.83 23.40
N ASN A 6 14.94 16.14 24.39
CA ASN A 6 15.51 14.90 24.90
C ASN A 6 15.43 13.78 23.86
N ALA A 7 14.31 13.59 23.16
CA ALA A 7 14.20 12.59 22.09
C ALA A 7 15.15 12.89 20.91
N MET A 8 15.31 14.16 20.51
CA MET A 8 16.32 14.55 19.53
C MET A 8 17.73 14.33 20.04
N LYS A 9 18.00 14.59 21.32
CA LYS A 9 19.29 14.34 21.95
C LYS A 9 19.58 12.85 22.04
N THR A 10 18.61 12.02 22.42
CA THR A 10 18.73 10.54 22.44
C THR A 10 18.88 9.99 21.02
N ALA A 11 18.17 10.52 20.03
CA ALA A 11 18.34 10.13 18.63
C ALA A 11 19.69 10.58 18.07
N GLN A 12 20.18 11.76 18.46
CA GLN A 12 21.53 12.22 18.13
C GLN A 12 22.60 11.40 18.84
N ASP A 13 22.37 11.00 20.09
CA ASP A 13 23.30 10.18 20.90
C ASP A 13 23.30 8.72 20.42
N VAL A 14 22.17 8.18 19.97
CA VAL A 14 22.09 6.86 19.32
C VAL A 14 22.70 6.93 17.92
N LYS A 15 22.48 8.01 17.16
CA LYS A 15 23.14 8.20 15.86
C LYS A 15 24.65 8.39 16.02
N LYS A 16 25.08 9.06 17.09
CA LYS A 16 26.49 9.24 17.46
C LYS A 16 27.08 7.93 17.97
N SER A 17 26.36 7.14 18.77
CA SER A 17 26.76 5.81 19.24
C SER A 17 26.80 4.78 18.10
N VAL A 18 25.90 4.85 17.12
CA VAL A 18 25.94 4.03 15.90
C VAL A 18 27.04 4.51 14.95
N GLN A 19 27.31 5.82 14.87
CA GLN A 19 28.46 6.35 14.14
C GLN A 19 29.79 6.04 14.83
N ASP A 20 29.82 6.00 16.16
CA ASP A 20 31.00 5.67 16.96
C ASP A 20 31.21 4.16 17.01
N MET A 21 30.17 3.32 17.06
CA MET A 21 30.26 1.88 16.78
C MET A 21 30.63 1.62 15.32
N SER A 22 30.14 2.40 14.37
CA SER A 22 30.54 2.26 12.96
C SER A 22 31.97 2.75 12.75
N ARG A 23 32.45 3.74 13.52
CA ARG A 23 33.85 4.19 13.59
C ARG A 23 34.73 3.29 14.46
N GLU A 24 34.18 2.50 15.37
CA GLU A 24 34.86 1.45 16.13
C GLU A 24 34.84 0.13 15.37
N ILE A 25 33.89 -0.12 14.48
CA ILE A 25 33.86 -1.27 13.56
C ILE A 25 34.69 -0.94 12.32
N GLN A 26 34.60 0.29 11.79
CA GLN A 26 35.56 0.81 10.80
C GLN A 26 36.93 1.00 11.46
N GLY A 27 36.99 1.38 12.72
CA GLY A 27 38.20 1.54 13.52
C GLY A 27 38.77 0.22 14.02
N ALA A 28 37.98 -0.85 14.16
CA ALA A 28 38.47 -2.21 14.40
C ALA A 28 38.90 -2.83 13.07
N ARG A 29 38.18 -2.55 11.97
CA ARG A 29 38.62 -2.86 10.60
C ARG A 29 39.82 -2.01 10.15
N GLN A 30 40.06 -0.85 10.78
CA GLN A 30 41.21 0.04 10.54
C GLN A 30 42.32 -0.10 11.56
N ARG A 31 42.07 -0.59 12.79
CA ARG A 31 43.09 -1.05 13.73
C ARG A 31 43.65 -2.41 13.33
N THR A 32 42.98 -3.14 12.44
CA THR A 32 43.57 -4.19 11.60
C THR A 32 44.01 -3.71 10.21
N ARG A 33 44.09 -2.39 9.98
CA ARG A 33 44.72 -1.78 8.78
C ARG A 33 45.62 -0.61 9.18
N SER A 34 46.77 -0.95 9.75
CA SER A 34 48.02 -0.19 9.60
C SER A 34 49.15 -1.22 9.81
N ARG A 35 50.04 -1.52 8.86
CA ARG A 35 50.87 -0.66 8.00
C ARG A 35 51.30 -1.42 6.73
N SER A 36 51.27 -0.78 5.55
CA SER A 36 52.00 -1.18 4.31
C SER A 36 51.68 -2.59 3.70
N PRO A 37 52.07 -2.92 2.45
CA PRO A 37 51.41 -3.98 1.66
C PRO A 37 51.91 -5.39 2.03
N GLU A 38 51.30 -6.01 3.05
CA GLU A 38 51.66 -7.34 3.58
C GLU A 38 50.96 -8.53 2.87
N GLY A 39 50.84 -8.49 1.55
CA GLY A 39 50.22 -9.60 0.81
C GLY A 39 50.27 -9.54 -0.71
N LYS A 40 50.93 -8.51 -1.28
CA LYS A 40 51.17 -8.47 -2.72
C LYS A 40 52.37 -9.32 -3.06
N ILE A 41 52.23 -10.17 -4.06
CA ILE A 41 53.34 -10.93 -4.59
C ILE A 41 54.40 -9.96 -5.12
N GLN A 42 55.65 -10.15 -4.70
CA GLN A 42 56.79 -9.41 -5.22
C GLN A 42 57.90 -10.40 -5.58
N ASN A 43 58.52 -10.19 -6.74
CA ASN A 43 59.77 -10.85 -7.06
C ASN A 43 60.85 -10.29 -6.15
N VAL A 44 61.49 -11.16 -5.36
CA VAL A 44 62.54 -10.75 -4.44
C VAL A 44 63.87 -11.32 -4.92
N SER A 45 64.90 -10.47 -4.97
CA SER A 45 66.24 -10.91 -5.35
C SER A 45 66.83 -11.81 -4.26
N ARG A 46 67.39 -12.96 -4.66
CA ARG A 46 68.05 -13.91 -3.75
C ARG A 46 69.27 -13.31 -3.01
N THR A 47 69.81 -12.19 -3.46
CA THR A 47 70.94 -11.51 -2.80
C THR A 47 70.56 -10.77 -1.52
N GLU A 48 69.30 -10.36 -1.39
CA GLU A 48 68.77 -9.49 -0.32
C GLU A 48 68.18 -10.28 0.87
N LEU A 49 67.97 -11.58 0.69
CA LEU A 49 67.35 -12.48 1.65
C LEU A 49 68.36 -13.50 2.21
N GLU A 50 68.19 -13.87 3.47
CA GLU A 50 68.88 -14.98 4.15
C GLU A 50 67.90 -16.14 4.30
N ALA A 51 68.23 -17.32 3.75
CA ALA A 51 67.37 -18.51 3.88
C ALA A 51 67.44 -19.06 5.31
N LEU A 52 66.28 -19.28 5.93
CA LEU A 52 66.16 -19.89 7.26
C LEU A 52 65.77 -21.37 7.21
N ASP A 53 65.41 -21.87 6.03
CA ASP A 53 65.05 -23.27 5.78
C ASP A 53 65.70 -23.71 4.45
N ASP A 54 66.35 -24.88 4.42
CA ASP A 54 67.17 -25.38 3.29
C ASP A 54 66.32 -26.12 2.23
N ARG A 55 65.01 -25.86 2.18
CA ARG A 55 64.11 -26.53 1.22
C ARG A 55 64.40 -26.07 -0.21
N THR A 56 64.63 -27.04 -1.09
CA THR A 56 64.87 -26.82 -2.52
C THR A 56 63.60 -26.75 -3.37
N THR A 57 62.44 -27.16 -2.81
CA THR A 57 61.14 -27.20 -3.49
C THR A 57 60.02 -26.70 -2.57
N GLY A 58 58.98 -26.07 -3.14
CA GLY A 58 57.84 -25.54 -2.38
C GLY A 58 58.09 -24.15 -1.76
N PHE A 59 57.42 -23.88 -0.63
CA PHE A 59 57.57 -22.62 0.10
C PHE A 59 58.67 -22.71 1.16
N SER A 60 59.55 -21.71 1.18
CA SER A 60 60.66 -21.57 2.14
C SER A 60 60.55 -20.27 2.94
N LEU A 61 61.15 -20.28 4.13
CA LEU A 61 61.24 -19.10 4.99
C LEU A 61 62.53 -18.34 4.71
N HIS A 62 62.42 -17.05 4.44
CA HIS A 62 63.56 -16.16 4.25
C HIS A 62 63.46 -14.97 5.19
N ARG A 63 64.61 -14.48 5.68
CA ARG A 63 64.72 -13.27 6.47
C ARG A 63 65.34 -12.16 5.65
N GLU A 64 64.80 -10.96 5.75
CA GLU A 64 65.40 -9.78 5.12
C GLU A 64 66.68 -9.36 5.85
N LYS A 65 67.79 -9.21 5.12
CA LYS A 65 69.10 -8.81 5.70
C LYS A 65 69.07 -7.39 6.29
N LYS A 66 68.17 -6.52 5.81
CA LYS A 66 67.95 -5.14 6.28
C LYS A 66 66.45 -4.88 6.46
N GLY A 67 65.89 -5.13 7.64
CA GLY A 67 64.48 -4.82 7.91
C GLY A 67 63.78 -5.73 8.92
N GLY A 68 64.37 -6.88 9.28
CA GLY A 68 63.86 -7.76 10.33
C GLY A 68 62.55 -8.49 10.00
N GLN A 69 62.04 -8.36 8.77
CA GLN A 69 60.83 -9.03 8.28
C GLN A 69 61.15 -10.44 7.77
N TYR A 70 60.18 -11.33 7.89
CA TYR A 70 60.21 -12.69 7.37
C TYR A 70 59.32 -12.80 6.13
N HIS A 71 59.88 -13.40 5.08
CA HIS A 71 59.26 -13.60 3.79
C HIS A 71 59.00 -15.09 3.58
N ILE A 72 57.78 -15.42 3.15
CA ILE A 72 57.45 -16.75 2.62
C ILE A 72 57.62 -16.70 1.10
N VAL A 73 58.63 -17.40 0.59
CA VAL A 73 59.01 -17.37 -0.84
C VAL A 73 58.69 -18.70 -1.49
N LEU A 74 58.06 -18.67 -2.67
CA LEU A 74 57.90 -19.86 -3.50
C LEU A 74 59.21 -20.09 -4.27
N MET A 75 59.88 -21.22 -4.02
CA MET A 75 61.24 -21.45 -4.54
C MET A 75 61.32 -21.61 -6.06
N GLU A 76 60.24 -22.07 -6.68
CA GLU A 76 60.13 -22.29 -8.14
C GLU A 76 60.05 -20.98 -8.92
N THR A 77 59.32 -19.98 -8.42
CA THR A 77 59.08 -18.69 -9.10
C THR A 77 59.82 -17.52 -8.46
N THR A 78 60.46 -17.71 -7.29
CA THR A 78 61.13 -16.67 -6.48
C THR A 78 60.21 -15.52 -6.03
N GLU A 79 58.91 -15.81 -5.96
CA GLU A 79 57.88 -14.88 -5.56
C GLU A 79 57.67 -14.90 -4.04
N SER A 80 57.79 -13.73 -3.39
CA SER A 80 57.43 -13.55 -1.98
C SER A 80 55.91 -13.40 -1.86
N VAL A 81 55.26 -14.39 -1.25
CA VAL A 81 53.80 -14.49 -1.18
C VAL A 81 53.22 -13.90 0.11
N PHE A 82 53.97 -13.89 1.20
CA PHE A 82 53.55 -13.30 2.47
C PHE A 82 54.73 -12.73 3.25
N ARG A 83 54.48 -11.68 4.04
CA ARG A 83 55.48 -11.00 4.87
C ARG A 83 54.92 -10.83 6.28
N THR A 84 55.73 -11.15 7.29
CA THR A 84 55.38 -10.92 8.69
C THR A 84 56.62 -10.60 9.51
N ALA A 85 56.46 -9.82 10.58
CA ALA A 85 57.50 -9.58 11.56
C ALA A 85 57.64 -10.75 12.56
N VAL A 86 56.69 -11.71 12.55
CA VAL A 86 56.58 -12.78 13.55
C VAL A 86 57.00 -14.13 12.96
N VAL A 87 58.08 -14.71 13.50
CA VAL A 87 58.65 -15.98 13.01
C VAL A 87 57.68 -17.15 13.11
N GLU A 88 56.98 -17.29 14.24
CA GLU A 88 56.12 -18.44 14.50
C GLU A 88 54.87 -18.45 13.60
N GLU A 89 54.36 -17.27 13.25
CA GLU A 89 53.32 -17.13 12.24
C GLU A 89 53.83 -17.57 10.85
N ALA A 90 55.05 -17.16 10.49
CA ALA A 90 55.64 -17.56 9.20
C ALA A 90 55.86 -19.09 9.11
N LYS A 91 56.34 -19.72 10.19
CA LYS A 91 56.55 -21.19 10.25
C LYS A 91 55.24 -21.97 10.12
N THR A 92 54.20 -21.56 10.82
CA THR A 92 52.87 -22.21 10.76
C THR A 92 52.25 -22.07 9.37
N LEU A 93 52.33 -20.88 8.76
CA LEU A 93 51.83 -20.64 7.41
C LEU A 93 52.61 -21.42 6.34
N ILE A 94 53.92 -21.55 6.46
CA ILE A 94 54.74 -22.38 5.55
C ILE A 94 54.33 -23.85 5.63
N GLN A 95 54.07 -24.36 6.83
CA GLN A 95 53.57 -25.72 7.00
C GLN A 95 52.22 -25.91 6.30
N GLN A 96 51.31 -24.94 6.45
CA GLN A 96 50.00 -24.96 5.77
C GLN A 96 50.13 -24.88 4.26
N TYR A 97 50.91 -23.95 3.71
CA TYR A 97 51.09 -23.83 2.27
C TYR A 97 51.73 -25.07 1.65
N ASN A 98 52.70 -25.67 2.34
CA ASN A 98 53.37 -26.89 1.87
C ASN A 98 52.47 -28.14 1.92
N GLN A 99 51.33 -28.10 2.64
CA GLN A 99 50.32 -29.18 2.54
C GLN A 99 49.57 -29.15 1.20
N HIS A 100 49.58 -28.02 0.49
CA HIS A 100 48.84 -27.80 -0.74
C HIS A 100 49.73 -27.69 -1.98
N LEU A 101 50.95 -28.26 -1.95
CA LEU A 101 51.95 -28.18 -3.04
C LEU A 101 51.40 -28.62 -4.40
N ALA A 102 50.46 -29.56 -4.43
CA ALA A 102 49.82 -30.03 -5.66
C ALA A 102 49.09 -28.92 -6.42
N LEU A 103 48.57 -27.91 -5.71
CA LEU A 103 47.90 -26.74 -6.29
C LEU A 103 48.86 -25.64 -6.71
N VAL A 104 50.07 -25.62 -6.15
CA VAL A 104 51.05 -24.53 -6.28
C VAL A 104 51.84 -24.64 -7.59
N ASN A 105 51.71 -25.76 -8.31
CA ASN A 105 52.30 -25.97 -9.62
C ASN A 105 51.98 -24.79 -10.56
N PRO A 106 52.98 -24.14 -11.17
CA PRO A 106 52.78 -22.98 -12.05
C PRO A 106 51.74 -23.19 -13.16
N ALA A 107 51.62 -24.42 -13.67
CA ALA A 107 50.62 -24.78 -14.69
C ALA A 107 49.18 -24.71 -14.17
N VAL A 108 48.97 -24.94 -12.87
CA VAL A 108 47.64 -24.94 -12.22
C VAL A 108 47.27 -23.53 -11.76
N VAL A 109 48.23 -22.79 -11.21
CA VAL A 109 47.98 -21.48 -10.61
C VAL A 109 47.82 -20.37 -11.64
N ALA A 110 48.54 -20.44 -12.77
CA ALA A 110 48.44 -19.51 -13.90
C ALA A 110 48.32 -18.01 -13.52
N GLY A 111 49.15 -17.55 -12.58
CA GLY A 111 49.14 -16.15 -12.10
C GLY A 111 48.14 -15.82 -10.98
N ARG A 112 47.45 -16.80 -10.42
CA ARG A 112 46.48 -16.64 -9.30
C ARG A 112 47.03 -17.08 -7.94
N LEU A 113 48.35 -17.03 -7.78
CA LEU A 113 49.05 -17.51 -6.58
C LEU A 113 48.65 -16.72 -5.33
N GLU A 114 48.44 -15.41 -5.50
CA GLU A 114 48.02 -14.52 -4.41
C GLU A 114 46.65 -14.93 -3.87
N GLU A 115 45.71 -15.22 -4.78
CA GLU A 115 44.34 -15.62 -4.42
C GLU A 115 44.32 -16.97 -3.70
N LEU A 116 45.12 -17.93 -4.17
CA LEU A 116 45.27 -19.25 -3.54
C LEU A 116 45.83 -19.13 -2.12
N CYS A 117 46.94 -18.42 -1.96
CA CYS A 117 47.59 -18.30 -0.65
C CYS A 117 46.74 -17.49 0.33
N ASN A 118 46.06 -16.43 -0.13
CA ASN A 118 45.07 -15.73 0.68
C ASN A 118 43.93 -16.67 1.14
N LYS A 119 43.50 -17.60 0.26
CA LYS A 119 42.44 -18.53 0.60
C LYS A 119 42.89 -19.59 1.60
N ILE A 120 44.10 -20.14 1.44
CA ILE A 120 44.69 -21.10 2.40
C ILE A 120 44.79 -20.46 3.80
N ARG A 121 45.21 -19.19 3.89
CA ARG A 121 45.29 -18.47 5.18
C ARG A 121 43.94 -18.33 5.89
N THR A 122 42.86 -18.18 5.14
CA THR A 122 41.52 -17.97 5.70
C THR A 122 40.75 -19.26 5.96
N CYS A 123 41.14 -20.37 5.32
CA CYS A 123 40.42 -21.64 5.37
C CYS A 123 41.41 -22.81 5.57
N ASN A 124 41.93 -22.93 6.79
CA ASN A 124 42.98 -23.89 7.13
C ASN A 124 42.53 -25.37 7.16
N ASP A 125 41.23 -25.64 7.12
CA ASP A 125 40.65 -26.99 7.16
C ASP A 125 40.33 -27.56 5.77
N TRP A 126 40.57 -26.79 4.71
CA TRP A 126 40.19 -27.15 3.34
C TRP A 126 41.25 -28.01 2.66
N ALA A 127 40.87 -29.22 2.23
CA ALA A 127 41.71 -30.01 1.31
C ALA A 127 41.84 -29.37 -0.08
N ASP A 128 42.83 -29.80 -0.88
CA ASP A 128 43.12 -29.29 -2.23
C ASP A 128 41.89 -29.17 -3.13
N ILE A 129 41.01 -30.19 -3.08
CA ILE A 129 39.78 -30.22 -3.89
C ILE A 129 38.83 -29.06 -3.56
N HIS A 130 38.75 -28.64 -2.31
CA HIS A 130 37.88 -27.54 -1.86
C HIS A 130 38.42 -26.19 -2.32
N LEU A 131 39.74 -25.98 -2.18
CA LEU A 131 40.44 -24.79 -2.66
C LEU A 131 40.31 -24.68 -4.19
N ALA A 132 40.58 -25.76 -4.92
CA ALA A 132 40.42 -25.83 -6.37
C ALA A 132 38.99 -25.50 -6.81
N SER A 133 37.99 -26.01 -6.08
CA SER A 133 36.57 -25.79 -6.38
C SER A 133 36.13 -24.35 -6.12
N SER A 134 36.62 -23.72 -5.05
CA SER A 134 36.32 -22.30 -4.78
C SER A 134 37.03 -21.36 -5.76
N LEU A 135 38.24 -21.71 -6.20
CA LEU A 135 39.06 -20.86 -7.06
C LEU A 135 38.83 -21.14 -8.56
N ASN A 136 38.06 -22.15 -8.94
CA ASN A 136 37.83 -22.55 -10.34
C ASN A 136 39.08 -23.13 -11.03
N PHE A 137 39.90 -23.92 -10.33
CA PHE A 137 40.97 -24.71 -10.96
C PHE A 137 40.40 -25.99 -11.59
N GLU A 138 39.65 -25.79 -12.67
CA GLU A 138 38.84 -26.81 -13.32
C GLU A 138 39.67 -28.02 -13.78
N GLU A 139 40.82 -27.81 -14.39
CA GLU A 139 41.71 -28.90 -14.84
C GLU A 139 42.21 -29.75 -13.67
N PHE A 140 42.56 -29.12 -12.55
CA PHE A 140 43.01 -29.82 -11.36
C PHE A 140 41.90 -30.71 -10.80
N VAL A 141 40.69 -30.16 -10.64
CA VAL A 141 39.52 -30.94 -10.17
C VAL A 141 39.28 -32.15 -11.07
N MET A 142 39.30 -31.97 -12.39
CA MET A 142 39.06 -33.06 -13.33
C MET A 142 40.18 -34.11 -13.30
N ASN A 143 41.43 -33.70 -13.13
CA ASN A 143 42.56 -34.62 -13.04
C ASN A 143 42.54 -35.43 -11.74
N GLU A 144 42.19 -34.81 -10.60
CA GLU A 144 42.01 -35.55 -9.34
C GLU A 144 40.87 -36.56 -9.42
N CYS A 145 39.78 -36.22 -10.12
CA CYS A 145 38.69 -37.15 -10.39
C CYS A 145 39.08 -38.28 -11.38
N LYS A 146 40.14 -38.14 -12.17
CA LYS A 146 40.66 -39.24 -13.01
C LYS A 146 41.56 -40.19 -12.22
N LYS A 147 42.31 -39.67 -11.25
CA LYS A 147 43.26 -40.45 -10.44
C LYS A 147 42.59 -41.28 -9.36
N ARG A 148 41.46 -40.81 -8.84
CA ARG A 148 40.70 -41.41 -7.73
C ARG A 148 39.23 -41.46 -8.11
N ASP A 149 38.44 -42.26 -7.39
CA ASP A 149 36.99 -42.30 -7.60
C ASP A 149 36.38 -40.89 -7.48
N PRO A 150 35.81 -40.34 -8.58
CA PRO A 150 35.21 -39.01 -8.59
C PRO A 150 34.14 -38.83 -7.50
N VAL A 151 33.37 -39.87 -7.19
CA VAL A 151 32.29 -39.82 -6.21
C VAL A 151 32.85 -39.57 -4.81
N VAL A 152 33.97 -40.21 -4.48
CA VAL A 152 34.64 -40.03 -3.18
C VAL A 152 35.30 -38.65 -3.09
N VAL A 153 35.93 -38.20 -4.17
CA VAL A 153 36.64 -36.91 -4.21
C VAL A 153 35.66 -35.73 -4.12
N LEU A 154 34.58 -35.75 -4.91
CA LEU A 154 33.64 -34.64 -5.01
C LEU A 154 32.63 -34.59 -3.85
N ASN A 155 32.45 -35.68 -3.12
CA ASN A 155 31.58 -35.75 -1.94
C ASN A 155 32.39 -35.81 -0.62
N ARG A 156 33.62 -35.30 -0.62
CA ARG A 156 34.39 -35.05 0.61
C ARG A 156 33.91 -33.76 1.27
N ALA A 157 33.65 -33.80 2.57
CA ALA A 157 33.25 -32.61 3.34
C ALA A 157 34.48 -31.92 3.97
N THR A 158 34.41 -30.60 4.15
CA THR A 158 35.38 -29.85 4.98
C THR A 158 35.21 -30.20 6.46
N ALA A 159 36.29 -30.09 7.24
CA ALA A 159 36.28 -30.58 8.62
C ALA A 159 35.47 -29.69 9.58
N LEU A 160 35.47 -28.37 9.37
CA LEU A 160 34.78 -27.44 10.29
C LEU A 160 33.34 -27.18 9.87
N GLU A 161 33.13 -26.82 8.60
CA GLU A 161 31.81 -26.38 8.10
C GLU A 161 31.01 -27.49 7.40
N GLY A 162 31.63 -28.63 7.10
CA GLY A 162 31.00 -29.72 6.37
C GLY A 162 30.61 -29.37 4.94
N ARG A 163 31.23 -28.35 4.32
CA ARG A 163 30.92 -27.97 2.94
C ARG A 163 31.55 -28.94 1.96
N PHE A 164 30.90 -29.15 0.82
CA PHE A 164 31.38 -30.01 -0.26
C PHE A 164 31.96 -29.17 -1.41
N PRO A 165 32.88 -29.71 -2.23
CA PRO A 165 33.37 -29.08 -3.46
C PRO A 165 32.28 -28.41 -4.30
N LEU A 166 31.14 -29.09 -4.47
CA LEU A 166 30.00 -28.57 -5.22
C LEU A 166 29.35 -27.33 -4.58
N HIS A 167 29.29 -27.25 -3.24
CA HIS A 167 28.77 -26.07 -2.54
C HIS A 167 29.65 -24.85 -2.82
N LEU A 168 30.97 -25.01 -2.76
CA LEU A 168 31.94 -23.94 -2.98
C LEU A 168 31.94 -23.44 -4.43
N ALA A 169 31.90 -24.37 -5.39
CA ALA A 169 31.78 -24.02 -6.81
C ALA A 169 30.46 -23.28 -7.12
N THR A 170 29.37 -23.68 -6.46
CA THR A 170 28.05 -23.04 -6.62
C THR A 170 28.00 -21.64 -6.01
N GLU A 171 28.51 -21.47 -4.79
CA GLU A 171 28.60 -20.17 -4.09
C GLU A 171 29.45 -19.14 -4.86
N LYS A 172 30.44 -19.61 -5.61
CA LYS A 172 31.30 -18.77 -6.46
C LYS A 172 30.83 -18.64 -7.90
N ARG A 173 29.71 -19.28 -8.26
CA ARG A 173 29.09 -19.25 -9.59
C ARG A 173 29.97 -19.81 -10.73
N HIS A 174 30.77 -20.84 -10.43
CA HIS A 174 31.60 -21.52 -11.43
C HIS A 174 30.77 -22.52 -12.24
N ILE A 175 29.90 -22.02 -13.12
CA ILE A 175 28.87 -22.81 -13.83
C ILE A 175 29.47 -24.01 -14.59
N SER A 176 30.55 -23.80 -15.36
CA SER A 176 31.21 -24.86 -16.13
C SER A 176 31.71 -26.00 -15.23
N LEU A 177 32.33 -25.63 -14.10
CA LEU A 177 32.83 -26.58 -13.12
C LEU A 177 31.69 -27.34 -12.43
N VAL A 178 30.62 -26.65 -12.05
CA VAL A 178 29.40 -27.26 -11.49
C VAL A 178 28.83 -28.31 -12.44
N ILE A 179 28.71 -28.01 -13.73
CA ILE A 179 28.21 -28.95 -14.75
C ILE A 179 29.10 -30.20 -14.81
N LYS A 180 30.42 -30.02 -14.83
CA LYS A 180 31.37 -31.14 -14.87
C LYS A 180 31.31 -31.99 -13.60
N MET A 181 31.26 -31.37 -12.43
CA MET A 181 31.13 -32.07 -11.15
C MET A 181 29.84 -32.91 -11.07
N LEU A 182 28.71 -32.38 -11.53
CA LEU A 182 27.44 -33.12 -11.57
C LEU A 182 27.52 -34.34 -12.48
N LYS A 183 28.12 -34.21 -13.68
CA LYS A 183 28.33 -35.33 -14.61
C LYS A 183 29.24 -36.43 -14.03
N LEU A 184 30.14 -36.06 -13.12
CA LEU A 184 31.07 -36.97 -12.45
C LEU A 184 30.52 -37.54 -11.11
N GLY A 185 29.26 -37.29 -10.78
CA GLY A 185 28.62 -37.91 -9.60
C GLY A 185 28.71 -37.10 -8.30
N ALA A 186 28.92 -35.78 -8.37
CA ALA A 186 28.73 -34.92 -7.20
C ALA A 186 27.25 -34.92 -6.74
N ASP A 187 27.02 -35.15 -5.45
CA ASP A 187 25.67 -35.26 -4.89
C ASP A 187 25.17 -33.93 -4.32
N MET A 188 24.24 -33.29 -5.01
CA MET A 188 23.64 -32.02 -4.60
C MET A 188 22.75 -32.10 -3.36
N ARG A 189 22.37 -33.30 -2.90
CA ARG A 189 21.52 -33.52 -1.72
C ARG A 189 22.31 -33.44 -0.42
N LYS A 190 23.64 -33.56 -0.49
CA LYS A 190 24.50 -33.47 0.69
C LYS A 190 24.38 -32.10 1.33
N SER A 191 24.45 -32.07 2.66
CA SER A 191 24.20 -30.87 3.45
C SER A 191 25.39 -30.54 4.32
N ASP A 192 25.67 -29.25 4.44
CA ASP A 192 26.71 -28.76 5.34
C ASP A 192 26.30 -28.86 6.81
N VAL A 193 27.16 -28.42 7.73
CA VAL A 193 26.87 -28.42 9.18
C VAL A 193 25.65 -27.55 9.52
N ALA A 194 25.31 -26.55 8.70
CA ALA A 194 24.11 -25.74 8.88
C ALA A 194 22.84 -26.39 8.29
N GLY A 195 22.94 -27.55 7.62
CA GLY A 195 21.83 -28.22 6.95
C GLY A 195 21.53 -27.69 5.54
N ARG A 196 22.41 -26.87 4.97
CA ARG A 196 22.25 -26.27 3.64
C ARG A 196 22.80 -27.22 2.57
N ASN A 197 22.00 -27.43 1.53
CA ASN A 197 22.39 -28.18 0.34
C ASN A 197 22.81 -27.27 -0.82
N THR A 198 23.18 -27.84 -1.96
CA THR A 198 23.67 -27.09 -3.13
C THR A 198 22.62 -26.10 -3.65
N ILE A 199 21.32 -26.43 -3.59
CA ILE A 199 20.27 -25.54 -4.08
C ILE A 199 20.21 -24.27 -3.23
N HIS A 200 20.38 -24.35 -1.90
CA HIS A 200 20.45 -23.16 -1.04
C HIS A 200 21.53 -22.17 -1.50
N TYR A 201 22.73 -22.67 -1.82
CA TYR A 201 23.84 -21.86 -2.34
C TYR A 201 23.59 -21.34 -3.76
N SER A 202 22.80 -22.03 -4.58
CA SER A 202 22.43 -21.52 -5.90
C SER A 202 21.33 -20.47 -5.83
N SER A 203 20.45 -20.55 -4.82
CA SER A 203 19.27 -19.69 -4.67
C SER A 203 19.61 -18.26 -4.29
N ILE A 204 20.80 -18.00 -3.74
CA ILE A 204 21.31 -16.64 -3.47
C ILE A 204 21.75 -15.89 -4.74
N HIS A 205 21.69 -16.55 -5.90
CA HIS A 205 22.14 -16.01 -7.18
C HIS A 205 20.99 -15.95 -8.21
N ASP A 206 21.33 -15.54 -9.43
CA ASP A 206 20.44 -15.53 -10.58
C ASP A 206 19.99 -16.95 -10.98
N SER A 207 18.93 -17.01 -11.78
CA SER A 207 18.26 -18.28 -12.09
C SER A 207 19.13 -19.29 -12.87
N VAL A 208 20.26 -18.86 -13.42
CA VAL A 208 21.15 -19.67 -14.26
C VAL A 208 21.66 -20.90 -13.53
N LEU A 209 22.16 -20.74 -12.30
CA LEU A 209 22.69 -21.87 -11.52
C LEU A 209 21.59 -22.87 -11.18
N VAL A 210 20.45 -22.40 -10.66
CA VAL A 210 19.33 -23.26 -10.26
C VAL A 210 18.78 -24.06 -11.45
N LYS A 211 18.67 -23.41 -12.63
CA LYS A 211 18.30 -24.06 -13.89
C LYS A 211 19.33 -25.10 -14.34
N THR A 212 20.62 -24.79 -14.17
CA THR A 212 21.72 -25.70 -14.51
C THR A 212 21.69 -26.96 -13.62
N LEU A 213 21.48 -26.80 -12.32
CA LEU A 213 21.35 -27.92 -11.37
C LEU A 213 20.19 -28.85 -11.78
N LYS A 214 19.00 -28.30 -12.08
CA LYS A 214 17.85 -29.10 -12.52
C LYS A 214 18.12 -29.84 -13.84
N LYS A 215 18.73 -29.17 -14.82
CA LYS A 215 19.01 -29.73 -16.15
C LYS A 215 19.96 -30.94 -16.07
N HIS A 216 20.97 -30.88 -15.21
CA HIS A 216 22.02 -31.91 -15.15
C HIS A 216 21.78 -33.00 -14.10
N SER A 217 20.89 -32.79 -13.11
CA SER A 217 20.52 -33.84 -12.16
C SER A 217 19.08 -33.65 -11.66
N PRO A 218 18.06 -33.99 -12.47
CA PRO A 218 16.66 -33.67 -12.18
C PRO A 218 16.10 -34.39 -10.95
N GLU A 219 16.51 -35.65 -10.70
CA GLU A 219 16.07 -36.45 -9.56
C GLU A 219 16.64 -35.94 -8.24
N HIS A 220 17.95 -35.69 -8.21
CA HIS A 220 18.61 -35.11 -7.04
C HIS A 220 18.09 -33.71 -6.74
N PHE A 221 17.75 -32.93 -7.77
CA PHE A 221 17.15 -31.62 -7.60
C PHE A 221 15.81 -31.70 -6.88
N SER A 222 14.90 -32.58 -7.33
CA SER A 222 13.59 -32.74 -6.71
C SER A 222 13.70 -33.24 -5.26
N ALA A 223 14.66 -34.10 -4.94
CA ALA A 223 14.91 -34.54 -3.57
C ALA A 223 15.48 -33.43 -2.67
N ALA A 224 16.36 -32.57 -3.20
CA ALA A 224 17.02 -31.51 -2.45
C ALA A 224 16.15 -30.24 -2.29
N LEU A 225 15.16 -30.03 -3.17
CA LEU A 225 14.38 -28.80 -3.25
C LEU A 225 13.64 -28.43 -1.96
N HIS A 226 13.19 -29.44 -1.21
CA HIS A 226 12.35 -29.26 -0.02
C HIS A 226 13.11 -29.35 1.30
N GLN A 227 14.42 -29.59 1.24
CA GLN A 227 15.22 -29.74 2.45
C GLN A 227 15.30 -28.42 3.22
N ARG A 228 15.16 -28.50 4.54
CA ARG A 228 15.28 -27.37 5.46
C ARG A 228 16.66 -27.35 6.11
N ASP A 229 17.24 -26.16 6.23
CA ASP A 229 18.44 -25.95 7.05
C ASP A 229 18.11 -26.03 8.55
N LYS A 230 19.12 -25.93 9.41
CA LYS A 230 18.95 -25.97 10.88
C LYS A 230 18.08 -24.83 11.44
N LYS A 231 17.88 -23.76 10.68
CA LYS A 231 16.97 -22.67 11.02
C LYS A 231 15.58 -22.88 10.40
N GLY A 232 15.34 -23.96 9.67
CA GLY A 232 14.06 -24.24 9.01
C GLY A 232 13.92 -23.63 7.61
N TYR A 233 14.95 -22.96 7.06
CA TYR A 233 14.87 -22.35 5.75
C TYR A 233 15.10 -23.37 4.63
N THR A 234 14.18 -23.43 3.65
CA THR A 234 14.35 -24.06 2.34
C THR A 234 15.03 -23.14 1.32
N PRO A 235 15.50 -23.63 0.15
CA PRO A 235 16.19 -22.82 -0.86
C PRO A 235 15.41 -21.59 -1.35
N ILE A 236 14.09 -21.68 -1.48
CA ILE A 236 13.25 -20.54 -1.90
C ILE A 236 13.32 -19.36 -0.93
N HIS A 237 13.55 -19.60 0.37
CA HIS A 237 13.70 -18.51 1.35
C HIS A 237 14.98 -17.71 1.11
N TYR A 238 16.06 -18.36 0.68
CA TYR A 238 17.30 -17.68 0.31
C TYR A 238 17.08 -16.81 -0.94
N ALA A 239 16.39 -17.34 -1.96
CA ALA A 239 16.04 -16.56 -3.16
C ALA A 239 15.13 -15.37 -2.86
N VAL A 240 14.21 -15.53 -1.91
CA VAL A 240 13.35 -14.45 -1.40
C VAL A 240 14.16 -13.39 -0.69
N GLN A 241 15.07 -13.77 0.21
CA GLN A 241 15.89 -12.85 0.98
C GLN A 241 16.83 -12.01 0.10
N THR A 242 17.35 -12.60 -0.98
CA THR A 242 18.19 -11.90 -1.96
C THR A 242 17.41 -11.23 -3.09
N ASN A 243 16.07 -11.35 -3.08
CA ASN A 243 15.16 -10.76 -4.05
C ASN A 243 15.42 -11.15 -5.52
N HIS A 244 15.79 -12.41 -5.78
CA HIS A 244 16.02 -12.93 -7.13
C HIS A 244 14.74 -13.53 -7.73
N ILE A 245 13.92 -12.68 -8.35
CA ILE A 245 12.57 -13.01 -8.84
C ILE A 245 12.56 -14.18 -9.82
N ASP A 246 13.51 -14.25 -10.76
CA ASP A 246 13.61 -15.36 -11.71
C ASP A 246 13.90 -16.69 -11.03
N THR A 247 14.69 -16.65 -9.97
CA THR A 247 15.02 -17.82 -9.16
C THR A 247 13.82 -18.25 -8.34
N ILE A 248 13.09 -17.30 -7.72
CA ILE A 248 11.84 -17.57 -7.00
C ILE A 248 10.83 -18.24 -7.94
N ARG A 249 10.58 -17.64 -9.11
CA ARG A 249 9.67 -18.16 -10.13
C ARG A 249 10.05 -19.57 -10.55
N PHE A 250 11.32 -19.80 -10.91
CA PHE A 250 11.79 -21.11 -11.36
C PHE A 250 11.64 -22.19 -10.26
N LEU A 251 11.92 -21.84 -9.00
CA LEU A 251 11.75 -22.77 -7.89
C LEU A 251 10.27 -23.15 -7.69
N ILE A 252 9.35 -22.18 -7.75
CA ILE A 252 7.90 -22.44 -7.62
C ILE A 252 7.38 -23.30 -8.77
N GLU A 253 7.79 -23.01 -10.02
CA GLU A 253 7.43 -23.82 -11.20
C GLU A 253 7.91 -25.28 -11.09
N ASN A 254 8.96 -25.53 -10.32
CA ASN A 254 9.48 -26.87 -10.04
C ASN A 254 8.95 -27.48 -8.73
N GLY A 255 7.88 -26.90 -8.16
CA GLY A 255 7.14 -27.44 -7.01
C GLY A 255 7.61 -26.94 -5.64
N ALA A 256 8.53 -25.96 -5.56
CA ALA A 256 8.97 -25.43 -4.27
C ALA A 256 7.80 -24.78 -3.52
N LYS A 257 7.59 -25.22 -2.27
CA LYS A 257 6.60 -24.62 -1.36
C LYS A 257 7.27 -23.51 -0.56
N VAL A 258 6.70 -22.31 -0.58
CA VAL A 258 7.05 -21.23 0.34
C VAL A 258 6.41 -21.56 1.68
N ASN A 259 7.18 -21.81 2.74
CA ASN A 259 6.60 -22.01 4.07
C ASN A 259 6.88 -20.73 4.88
N SER A 260 5.87 -20.04 5.38
CA SER A 260 6.10 -18.79 6.13
C SER A 260 6.57 -18.97 7.58
N GLU A 261 6.94 -20.20 7.97
CA GLU A 261 7.35 -20.61 9.33
C GLU A 261 8.57 -19.89 9.89
N LEU A 262 9.36 -19.21 9.06
CA LEU A 262 10.43 -18.33 9.52
C LEU A 262 10.62 -17.13 8.62
N GLY A 263 10.36 -15.91 9.11
CA GLY A 263 11.05 -14.69 8.68
C GLY A 263 11.02 -14.30 7.19
N VAL A 264 10.32 -15.04 6.33
CA VAL A 264 10.32 -14.88 4.85
C VAL A 264 9.88 -13.46 4.46
N VAL A 265 9.02 -12.87 5.29
CA VAL A 265 8.46 -11.52 5.11
C VAL A 265 9.47 -10.41 5.37
N ALA A 266 10.50 -10.67 6.20
CA ALA A 266 11.45 -9.66 6.67
C ALA A 266 12.48 -9.22 5.60
N GLY A 267 12.45 -9.81 4.40
CA GLY A 267 13.29 -9.40 3.27
C GLY A 267 12.58 -9.38 1.91
N LEU A 268 11.30 -9.75 1.84
CA LEU A 268 10.56 -9.88 0.59
C LEU A 268 10.30 -8.49 -0.06
N SER A 269 10.55 -8.36 -1.35
CA SER A 269 10.08 -7.17 -2.10
C SER A 269 8.60 -7.32 -2.45
N ALA A 270 7.90 -6.21 -2.72
CA ALA A 270 6.53 -6.27 -3.22
C ALA A 270 6.41 -7.13 -4.50
N LEU A 271 7.43 -7.08 -5.38
CA LEU A 271 7.47 -7.86 -6.61
C LEU A 271 7.72 -9.35 -6.36
N GLY A 272 8.54 -9.69 -5.36
CA GLY A 272 8.71 -11.06 -4.90
C GLY A 272 7.40 -11.63 -4.36
N LEU A 273 6.66 -10.85 -3.57
CA LEU A 273 5.34 -11.25 -3.08
C LEU A 273 4.33 -11.44 -4.23
N ASP A 274 4.31 -10.52 -5.19
CA ASP A 274 3.44 -10.62 -6.37
C ASP A 274 3.72 -11.89 -7.18
N THR A 275 5.00 -12.23 -7.32
CA THR A 275 5.44 -13.46 -7.99
C THR A 275 4.97 -14.70 -7.22
N ILE A 276 5.12 -14.73 -5.89
CA ILE A 276 4.67 -15.87 -5.08
C ILE A 276 3.14 -16.04 -5.20
N LEU A 277 2.39 -14.95 -4.99
CA LEU A 277 0.92 -14.98 -5.03
C LEU A 277 0.34 -15.24 -6.42
N ALA A 278 1.08 -14.91 -7.49
CA ALA A 278 0.66 -15.22 -8.86
C ALA A 278 0.65 -16.73 -9.15
N TYR A 279 1.55 -17.50 -8.52
CA TYR A 279 1.68 -18.93 -8.77
C TYR A 279 0.95 -19.78 -7.73
N ASP A 280 0.98 -19.40 -6.45
CA ASP A 280 0.22 -20.09 -5.43
C ASP A 280 -0.28 -19.11 -4.35
N ALA A 281 -1.58 -18.88 -4.36
CA ALA A 281 -2.27 -17.99 -3.44
C ALA A 281 -2.35 -18.56 -2.01
N LYS A 282 -2.05 -19.86 -1.81
CA LYS A 282 -2.17 -20.57 -0.52
C LYS A 282 -0.85 -20.65 0.27
N THR A 283 0.28 -20.30 -0.32
CA THR A 283 1.64 -20.58 0.19
C THR A 283 2.14 -19.61 1.27
N ILE A 284 1.31 -18.69 1.76
CA ILE A 284 1.73 -17.69 2.75
C ILE A 284 1.01 -17.89 4.07
N SER A 285 0.86 -19.15 4.50
CA SER A 285 0.43 -19.50 5.85
C SER A 285 1.54 -20.32 6.52
N PRO A 286 2.14 -19.86 7.64
CA PRO A 286 3.32 -20.48 8.26
C PRO A 286 3.08 -21.92 8.69
N ASP A 287 1.83 -22.21 8.98
CA ASP A 287 1.34 -23.25 9.88
C ASP A 287 -0.13 -23.61 9.53
N ASN A 288 -0.63 -23.22 8.35
CA ASN A 288 -2.07 -23.14 8.03
C ASN A 288 -2.88 -22.21 8.96
N SER A 289 -2.20 -21.40 9.80
CA SER A 289 -2.82 -20.52 10.78
C SER A 289 -2.60 -19.02 10.45
N SER A 290 -1.39 -18.45 10.53
CA SER A 290 -1.20 -16.98 10.57
C SER A 290 -0.45 -16.39 9.38
N ASN A 291 -1.11 -15.83 8.35
CA ASN A 291 -0.39 -15.20 7.22
C ASN A 291 0.42 -13.91 7.54
N ILE A 292 1.12 -13.35 6.53
CA ILE A 292 1.98 -12.16 6.68
C ILE A 292 1.33 -10.95 7.36
N PHE A 293 0.02 -10.76 7.21
CA PHE A 293 -0.68 -9.59 7.73
C PHE A 293 -1.04 -9.73 9.22
N HIS A 294 -1.00 -10.96 9.75
CA HIS A 294 -1.16 -11.21 11.18
C HIS A 294 -0.02 -10.63 12.01
N SER A 295 1.16 -10.37 11.44
CA SER A 295 2.30 -9.77 12.17
C SER A 295 2.46 -8.27 11.92
N LYS A 296 2.30 -7.81 10.67
CA LYS A 296 2.32 -6.39 10.33
C LYS A 296 1.58 -6.12 9.01
N ALA A 297 0.72 -5.10 9.01
CA ALA A 297 -0.03 -4.67 7.84
C ALA A 297 0.78 -3.67 6.99
N ASP A 298 1.84 -4.15 6.32
CA ASP A 298 2.66 -3.29 5.47
C ASP A 298 1.95 -2.94 4.15
N LYS A 299 1.76 -1.63 3.90
CA LYS A 299 1.07 -1.08 2.72
C LYS A 299 1.61 -1.64 1.40
N LYS A 300 2.93 -1.90 1.31
CA LYS A 300 3.53 -2.45 0.07
C LYS A 300 2.99 -3.83 -0.28
N TYR A 301 2.69 -4.65 0.72
CA TYR A 301 2.18 -6.00 0.54
C TYR A 301 0.65 -6.02 0.42
N LEU A 302 -0.04 -5.10 1.09
CA LEU A 302 -1.49 -4.95 1.01
C LEU A 302 -1.97 -4.67 -0.43
N LYS A 303 -1.26 -3.80 -1.17
CA LYS A 303 -1.57 -3.54 -2.59
C LYS A 303 -1.50 -4.80 -3.45
N VAL A 304 -0.48 -5.63 -3.21
CA VAL A 304 -0.29 -6.90 -3.93
C VAL A 304 -1.37 -7.91 -3.54
N ALA A 305 -1.64 -8.07 -2.25
CA ALA A 305 -2.68 -8.97 -1.77
C ALA A 305 -4.07 -8.56 -2.26
N TYR A 306 -4.40 -7.27 -2.26
CA TYR A 306 -5.67 -6.77 -2.80
C TYR A 306 -5.85 -7.15 -4.27
N LYS A 307 -4.80 -7.04 -5.08
CA LYS A 307 -4.84 -7.38 -6.51
C LYS A 307 -4.87 -8.88 -6.80
N ARG A 308 -4.18 -9.69 -5.98
CA ARG A 308 -3.93 -11.11 -6.26
C ARG A 308 -4.76 -12.07 -5.42
N ASN A 309 -4.92 -11.80 -4.12
CA ASN A 309 -5.64 -12.65 -3.18
C ASN A 309 -6.16 -11.86 -1.94
N VAL A 310 -7.30 -11.19 -2.09
CA VAL A 310 -7.94 -10.42 -1.01
C VAL A 310 -8.27 -11.29 0.21
N ARG A 311 -8.53 -12.59 0.02
CA ARG A 311 -8.93 -13.52 1.09
C ARG A 311 -7.88 -13.66 2.19
N MET A 312 -6.61 -13.34 1.91
CA MET A 312 -5.57 -13.28 2.93
C MET A 312 -5.89 -12.26 4.03
N LEU A 313 -6.63 -11.20 3.72
CA LEU A 313 -6.93 -10.15 4.68
C LEU A 313 -8.01 -10.55 5.70
N SER A 314 -8.77 -11.61 5.42
CA SER A 314 -9.81 -12.17 6.30
C SER A 314 -9.49 -13.59 6.79
N GLN A 315 -8.31 -14.14 6.43
CA GLN A 315 -7.92 -15.48 6.88
C GLN A 315 -7.78 -15.49 8.41
N LYS A 316 -8.36 -16.52 9.05
CA LYS A 316 -8.24 -16.75 10.49
C LYS A 316 -7.03 -17.61 10.81
N ASN A 317 -6.39 -17.34 11.94
CA ASN A 317 -5.35 -18.17 12.49
C ASN A 317 -5.82 -19.24 13.46
N GLU A 318 -4.85 -19.92 14.10
CA GLU A 318 -5.06 -20.98 15.10
C GLU A 318 -5.83 -20.54 16.33
N ARG A 319 -6.05 -19.22 16.51
CA ARG A 319 -6.88 -18.65 17.56
C ARG A 319 -8.19 -18.07 17.01
N GLY A 320 -8.53 -18.40 15.76
CA GLY A 320 -9.65 -17.81 15.03
C GLY A 320 -9.46 -16.33 14.64
N ARG A 321 -8.29 -15.73 14.89
CA ARG A 321 -8.07 -14.29 14.71
C ARG A 321 -7.75 -13.95 13.28
N THR A 322 -8.36 -12.89 12.77
CA THR A 322 -7.99 -12.28 11.48
C THR A 322 -6.83 -11.28 11.64
N PRO A 323 -6.19 -10.82 10.55
CA PRO A 323 -5.21 -9.73 10.61
C PRO A 323 -5.72 -8.47 11.32
N ALA A 324 -7.01 -8.16 11.21
CA ALA A 324 -7.62 -7.02 11.90
C ALA A 324 -7.61 -7.18 13.43
N HIS A 325 -7.88 -8.38 13.95
CA HIS A 325 -7.75 -8.67 15.39
C HIS A 325 -6.32 -8.41 15.87
N ASN A 326 -5.33 -8.91 15.13
CA ASN A 326 -3.94 -8.73 15.51
C ASN A 326 -3.48 -7.27 15.42
N ALA A 327 -4.00 -6.49 14.47
CA ALA A 327 -3.75 -5.05 14.39
C ALA A 327 -4.30 -4.33 15.64
N VAL A 328 -5.52 -4.66 16.07
CA VAL A 328 -6.10 -4.14 17.32
C VAL A 328 -5.29 -4.57 18.53
N ILE A 329 -4.93 -5.85 18.65
CA ILE A 329 -4.12 -6.37 19.79
C ILE A 329 -2.80 -5.59 19.92
N ARG A 330 -2.16 -5.24 18.81
CA ARG A 330 -0.93 -4.45 18.77
C ARG A 330 -1.14 -2.94 18.94
N ASN A 331 -2.38 -2.47 19.04
CA ASN A 331 -2.73 -1.06 19.06
C ASN A 331 -2.27 -0.31 17.79
N ASP A 332 -2.26 -0.99 16.64
CA ASP A 332 -1.80 -0.49 15.34
C ASP A 332 -2.97 0.08 14.52
N LEU A 333 -3.33 1.34 14.77
CA LEU A 333 -4.45 2.00 14.08
C LEU A 333 -4.18 2.15 12.59
N ASP A 334 -2.95 2.50 12.22
CA ASP A 334 -2.57 2.69 10.82
C ASP A 334 -2.65 1.37 10.04
N GLY A 335 -2.18 0.28 10.65
CA GLY A 335 -2.31 -1.06 10.09
C GLY A 335 -3.76 -1.51 9.96
N LEU A 336 -4.61 -1.22 10.96
CA LEU A 336 -6.04 -1.54 10.92
C LEU A 336 -6.76 -0.79 9.79
N VAL A 337 -6.54 0.53 9.68
CA VAL A 337 -7.13 1.35 8.60
C VAL A 337 -6.63 0.88 7.24
N ALA A 338 -5.33 0.57 7.12
CA ALA A 338 -4.75 0.07 5.87
C ALA A 338 -5.34 -1.29 5.47
N LEU A 339 -5.57 -2.20 6.42
CA LEU A 339 -6.24 -3.49 6.18
C LEU A 339 -7.65 -3.30 5.62
N VAL A 340 -8.47 -2.48 6.28
CA VAL A 340 -9.84 -2.19 5.84
C VAL A 340 -9.85 -1.48 4.48
N ALA A 341 -8.94 -0.54 4.26
CA ALA A 341 -8.77 0.13 2.97
C ALA A 341 -8.44 -0.83 1.81
N HIS A 342 -7.95 -2.04 2.11
CA HIS A 342 -7.69 -3.09 1.12
C HIS A 342 -8.72 -4.24 1.18
N GLY A 343 -9.82 -4.08 1.93
CA GLY A 343 -10.94 -5.02 1.95
C GLY A 343 -10.94 -6.02 3.10
N ALA A 344 -10.16 -5.81 4.16
CA ALA A 344 -10.27 -6.64 5.37
C ALA A 344 -11.62 -6.44 6.07
N GLU A 345 -12.25 -7.54 6.47
CA GLU A 345 -13.48 -7.54 7.26
C GLU A 345 -13.17 -7.40 8.76
N VAL A 346 -14.06 -6.71 9.47
CA VAL A 346 -13.88 -6.34 10.88
C VAL A 346 -15.00 -6.80 11.81
N ALA A 347 -15.94 -7.60 11.30
CA ALA A 347 -17.05 -8.16 12.08
C ALA A 347 -16.85 -9.64 12.45
N GLU A 348 -15.80 -10.27 11.93
CA GLU A 348 -15.49 -11.67 12.24
C GLU A 348 -15.12 -11.87 13.70
N CYS A 349 -15.57 -12.98 14.30
CA CYS A 349 -15.19 -13.38 15.65
C CYS A 349 -13.96 -14.30 15.67
N ASP A 350 -13.12 -14.15 16.70
CA ASP A 350 -12.07 -15.09 17.06
C ASP A 350 -12.59 -16.32 17.83
N GLU A 351 -11.69 -17.20 18.27
CA GLU A 351 -12.08 -18.40 19.02
C GLU A 351 -12.77 -18.09 20.34
N ASP A 352 -12.54 -16.93 20.95
CA ASP A 352 -13.21 -16.51 22.18
C ASP A 352 -14.58 -15.86 21.90
N GLY A 353 -15.00 -15.81 20.63
CA GLY A 353 -16.18 -15.09 20.18
C GLY A 353 -15.98 -13.58 20.14
N ASN A 354 -14.74 -13.08 20.31
CA ASN A 354 -14.48 -11.65 20.30
C ASN A 354 -14.31 -11.16 18.86
N THR A 355 -15.06 -10.13 18.47
CA THR A 355 -14.74 -9.33 17.28
C THR A 355 -13.54 -8.40 17.55
N PRO A 356 -12.90 -7.81 16.52
CA PRO A 356 -11.91 -6.75 16.73
C PRO A 356 -12.43 -5.59 17.58
N LEU A 357 -13.74 -5.31 17.55
CA LEU A 357 -14.38 -4.28 18.37
C LEU A 357 -14.39 -4.63 19.86
N HIS A 358 -14.60 -5.90 20.23
CA HIS A 358 -14.46 -6.36 21.62
C HIS A 358 -13.04 -6.10 22.14
N LEU A 359 -12.03 -6.43 21.34
CA LEU A 359 -10.63 -6.24 21.71
C LEU A 359 -10.26 -4.75 21.82
N ALA A 360 -10.78 -3.90 20.93
CA ALA A 360 -10.56 -2.46 20.98
C ALA A 360 -11.24 -1.83 22.20
N ALA A 361 -12.45 -2.29 22.54
CA ALA A 361 -13.19 -1.88 23.74
C ALA A 361 -12.46 -2.30 25.01
N LEU A 362 -11.92 -3.53 25.07
CA LEU A 362 -11.09 -4.00 26.19
C LEU A 362 -9.85 -3.10 26.40
N GLN A 363 -9.19 -2.72 25.31
CA GLN A 363 -8.01 -1.83 25.33
C GLN A 363 -8.34 -0.34 25.54
N GLN A 364 -9.61 0.04 25.52
CA GLN A 364 -10.07 1.43 25.67
C GLN A 364 -9.56 2.38 24.56
N ASN A 365 -9.23 1.87 23.37
CA ASN A 365 -8.78 2.73 22.27
C ASN A 365 -9.96 3.37 21.54
N ILE A 366 -10.27 4.62 21.90
CA ILE A 366 -11.39 5.39 21.36
C ILE A 366 -11.36 5.52 19.82
N LEU A 367 -10.19 5.73 19.21
CA LEU A 367 -10.09 5.88 17.75
C LEU A 367 -10.37 4.56 17.02
N MET A 368 -9.84 3.45 17.53
CA MET A 368 -10.13 2.13 16.97
C MET A 368 -11.61 1.76 17.15
N ILE A 369 -12.20 2.05 18.31
CA ILE A 369 -13.63 1.79 18.56
C ILE A 369 -14.48 2.61 17.58
N LYS A 370 -14.24 3.93 17.45
CA LYS A 370 -14.93 4.79 16.48
C LYS A 370 -14.83 4.24 15.06
N PHE A 371 -13.62 3.90 14.63
CA PHE A 371 -13.38 3.36 13.29
C PHE A 371 -14.13 2.05 13.05
N LEU A 372 -14.02 1.09 13.97
CA LEU A 372 -14.65 -0.22 13.86
C LEU A 372 -16.19 -0.12 13.87
N ILE A 373 -16.78 0.76 14.69
CA ILE A 373 -18.23 1.01 14.66
C ILE A 373 -18.65 1.65 13.34
N SER A 374 -17.88 2.64 12.83
CA SER A 374 -18.13 3.23 11.51
C SER A 374 -18.06 2.20 10.38
N MET A 375 -17.29 1.12 10.55
CA MET A 375 -17.13 0.01 9.59
C MET A 375 -18.07 -1.17 9.80
N ASP A 376 -19.03 -1.06 10.74
CA ASP A 376 -19.98 -2.11 11.13
C ASP A 376 -19.32 -3.36 11.74
N GLY A 377 -18.30 -3.20 12.59
CA GLY A 377 -17.55 -4.29 13.22
C GLY A 377 -18.27 -5.10 14.32
N GLY A 378 -19.60 -5.18 14.28
CA GLY A 378 -20.41 -5.99 15.22
C GLY A 378 -20.55 -5.38 16.61
N THR A 379 -21.47 -4.44 16.79
CA THR A 379 -21.73 -3.76 18.09
C THR A 379 -22.59 -4.57 19.06
N GLN A 380 -23.37 -5.52 18.56
CA GLN A 380 -24.31 -6.34 19.34
C GLN A 380 -23.91 -7.81 19.46
N GLU A 381 -22.81 -8.20 18.81
CA GLU A 381 -22.27 -9.56 18.91
C GLU A 381 -21.86 -9.84 20.35
N LYS A 382 -22.17 -11.05 20.84
CA LYS A 382 -21.76 -11.49 22.16
C LYS A 382 -20.63 -12.49 22.05
N ASN A 383 -19.59 -12.30 22.86
CA ASN A 383 -18.51 -13.26 22.97
C ASN A 383 -18.91 -14.49 23.83
N LYS A 384 -17.97 -15.43 24.04
CA LYS A 384 -18.22 -16.63 24.86
C LYS A 384 -18.56 -16.35 26.33
N ASP A 385 -18.25 -15.16 26.84
CA ASP A 385 -18.64 -14.70 28.18
C ASP A 385 -20.03 -14.04 28.20
N ASP A 386 -20.80 -14.12 27.11
CA ASP A 386 -22.08 -13.43 26.89
C ASP A 386 -21.98 -11.89 26.98
N LYS A 387 -20.79 -11.33 26.73
CA LYS A 387 -20.54 -9.89 26.78
C LYS A 387 -20.52 -9.27 25.39
N THR A 388 -21.18 -8.12 25.24
CA THR A 388 -21.07 -7.27 24.05
C THR A 388 -19.81 -6.39 24.12
N PRO A 389 -19.34 -5.80 23.00
CA PRO A 389 -18.20 -4.88 23.05
C PRO A 389 -18.39 -3.70 24.01
N ALA A 390 -19.60 -3.16 24.12
CA ALA A 390 -19.91 -2.07 25.05
C ALA A 390 -19.67 -2.46 26.52
N GLN A 391 -19.99 -3.71 26.87
CA GLN A 391 -19.79 -4.26 28.22
C GLN A 391 -18.32 -4.57 28.54
N MET A 392 -17.43 -4.57 27.53
CA MET A 392 -15.98 -4.72 27.71
C MET A 392 -15.27 -3.41 28.09
N CYS A 393 -15.97 -2.27 28.05
CA CYS A 393 -15.41 -0.98 28.46
C CYS A 393 -15.15 -0.92 29.99
N GLY A 394 -13.92 -0.56 30.36
CA GLY A 394 -13.50 -0.30 31.74
C GLY A 394 -13.41 1.19 32.09
N THR A 395 -13.52 2.10 31.10
CA THR A 395 -13.39 3.55 31.31
C THR A 395 -14.68 4.31 31.04
N VAL A 396 -14.87 5.44 31.72
CA VAL A 396 -16.03 6.33 31.53
C VAL A 396 -16.10 6.85 30.09
N GLU A 397 -14.95 7.14 29.47
CA GLU A 397 -14.88 7.65 28.10
C GLU A 397 -15.33 6.60 27.07
N CYS A 398 -14.85 5.36 27.19
CA CYS A 398 -15.28 4.23 26.34
C CYS A 398 -16.78 4.00 26.47
N SER A 399 -17.29 3.92 27.70
CA SER A 399 -18.72 3.71 27.96
C SER A 399 -19.58 4.87 27.43
N LYS A 400 -19.08 6.12 27.53
CA LYS A 400 -19.77 7.29 26.95
C LYS A 400 -19.87 7.19 25.43
N LEU A 401 -18.85 6.66 24.75
CA LEU A 401 -18.86 6.50 23.30
C LEU A 401 -19.96 5.52 22.85
N PHE A 402 -20.07 4.35 23.50
CA PHE A 402 -21.14 3.39 23.20
C PHE A 402 -22.52 3.95 23.55
N ARG A 403 -22.67 4.66 24.68
CA ARG A 403 -23.93 5.37 24.98
C ARG A 403 -24.31 6.40 23.94
N MET A 404 -23.34 7.15 23.39
CA MET A 404 -23.62 8.10 22.30
C MET A 404 -24.14 7.39 21.06
N TYR A 405 -23.58 6.22 20.73
CA TYR A 405 -24.05 5.39 19.63
C TYR A 405 -25.46 4.83 19.88
N GLU A 406 -25.70 4.24 21.06
CA GLU A 406 -27.01 3.70 21.47
C GLU A 406 -28.09 4.77 21.51
N ASN A 407 -27.79 5.95 22.07
CA ASN A 407 -28.72 7.08 22.07
C ASN A 407 -29.04 7.55 20.65
N SER A 408 -28.03 7.58 19.77
CA SER A 408 -28.27 7.95 18.37
C SER A 408 -29.10 6.90 17.64
N LEU A 409 -28.93 5.62 17.97
CA LEU A 409 -29.78 4.55 17.47
C LEU A 409 -31.21 4.69 17.99
N ALA A 410 -31.42 5.02 19.27
CA ALA A 410 -32.77 5.23 19.82
C ALA A 410 -33.52 6.40 19.14
N LEU A 411 -32.80 7.40 18.63
CA LEU A 411 -33.40 8.51 17.86
C LEU A 411 -33.97 8.05 16.51
N SER A 412 -33.62 6.86 15.98
CA SER A 412 -34.21 6.37 14.73
C SER A 412 -35.68 6.02 14.86
N ASP A 413 -36.11 5.62 16.05
CA ASP A 413 -37.50 5.27 16.37
C ASP A 413 -38.38 6.51 16.56
N GLU A 414 -37.76 7.67 16.75
CA GLU A 414 -38.46 8.94 16.88
C GLU A 414 -39.01 9.42 15.52
N PRO A 415 -40.13 10.17 15.53
CA PRO A 415 -40.66 10.77 14.32
C PRO A 415 -39.63 11.75 13.70
N PRO A 416 -39.70 11.99 12.37
CA PRO A 416 -38.74 12.83 11.67
C PRO A 416 -38.56 14.20 12.35
N SER A 417 -37.31 14.61 12.51
CA SER A 417 -36.97 15.86 13.20
C SER A 417 -37.69 17.06 12.56
N GLN A 418 -38.14 17.98 13.41
CA GLN A 418 -38.79 19.22 12.99
C GLN A 418 -37.79 20.30 12.53
N ASP A 419 -36.67 19.89 11.93
CA ASP A 419 -35.57 20.78 11.55
C ASP A 419 -35.95 21.75 10.43
N LEU A 420 -36.87 21.34 9.55
CA LEU A 420 -37.39 22.17 8.46
C LEU A 420 -38.52 23.09 8.94
N PRO A 421 -38.60 24.35 8.48
CA PRO A 421 -39.76 25.21 8.68
C PRO A 421 -41.09 24.52 8.31
N GLN A 422 -42.16 24.83 9.04
CA GLN A 422 -43.47 24.17 8.87
C GLN A 422 -43.98 24.19 7.42
N VAL A 423 -43.79 25.30 6.70
CA VAL A 423 -44.21 25.44 5.30
C VAL A 423 -43.52 24.41 4.40
N LEU A 424 -42.20 24.24 4.56
CA LEU A 424 -41.41 23.29 3.76
C LEU A 424 -41.74 21.84 4.12
N ARG A 425 -42.06 21.55 5.39
CA ARG A 425 -42.53 20.22 5.81
C ARG A 425 -43.87 19.87 5.17
N THR A 426 -44.81 20.82 5.15
CA THR A 426 -46.12 20.62 4.51
C THR A 426 -45.97 20.39 3.02
N ALA A 427 -45.11 21.16 2.34
CA ALA A 427 -44.82 20.98 0.92
C ALA A 427 -44.19 19.60 0.63
N GLN A 428 -43.23 19.16 1.45
CA GLN A 428 -42.63 17.83 1.34
C GLN A 428 -43.68 16.72 1.50
N LYS A 429 -44.52 16.78 2.55
CA LYS A 429 -45.61 15.81 2.77
C LYS A 429 -46.61 15.79 1.62
N ALA A 430 -46.95 16.96 1.07
CA ALA A 430 -47.86 17.07 -0.07
C ALA A 430 -47.25 16.42 -1.33
N ALA A 431 -45.96 16.65 -1.61
CA ALA A 431 -45.26 16.02 -2.73
C ALA A 431 -45.22 14.49 -2.58
N VAL A 432 -44.91 13.98 -1.40
CA VAL A 432 -44.91 12.53 -1.13
C VAL A 432 -46.30 11.93 -1.33
N LEU A 433 -47.34 12.57 -0.80
CA LEU A 433 -48.72 12.12 -0.96
C LEU A 433 -49.16 12.15 -2.42
N PHE A 434 -48.67 13.11 -3.20
CA PHE A 434 -48.92 13.15 -4.64
C PHE A 434 -48.35 11.91 -5.33
N GLN A 435 -47.07 11.61 -5.10
CA GLN A 435 -46.39 10.43 -5.68
C GLN A 435 -47.04 9.11 -5.24
N LYS A 436 -47.53 9.01 -3.99
CA LYS A 436 -48.25 7.82 -3.51
C LYS A 436 -49.63 7.61 -4.14
N LYS A 437 -50.28 8.69 -4.60
CA LYS A 437 -51.65 8.65 -5.16
C LYS A 437 -51.66 8.45 -6.67
N THR A 438 -50.59 8.85 -7.36
CA THR A 438 -50.41 8.62 -8.78
C THR A 438 -50.16 7.14 -9.02
N ASP A 439 -51.23 6.42 -9.37
CA ASP A 439 -51.22 5.03 -9.82
C ASP A 439 -50.72 4.99 -11.28
N THR A 440 -49.49 5.44 -11.51
CA THR A 440 -48.98 5.67 -12.86
C THR A 440 -48.25 4.44 -13.38
N LYS A 441 -48.85 3.79 -14.39
CA LYS A 441 -48.15 2.91 -15.36
C LYS A 441 -47.05 3.65 -16.16
N GLU A 442 -46.83 4.94 -15.89
CA GLU A 442 -45.91 5.81 -16.61
C GLU A 442 -44.55 5.84 -15.92
N LYS A 443 -43.49 5.97 -16.71
CA LYS A 443 -42.11 5.93 -16.24
C LYS A 443 -41.78 7.16 -15.39
N SER A 444 -41.45 6.95 -14.12
CA SER A 444 -40.99 8.01 -13.22
C SER A 444 -39.48 7.91 -12.96
N LEU A 445 -38.80 9.05 -12.86
CA LEU A 445 -37.35 9.13 -12.65
C LEU A 445 -37.00 9.24 -11.16
N ARG A 446 -35.95 8.51 -10.76
CA ARG A 446 -35.28 8.65 -9.47
C ARG A 446 -33.92 9.31 -9.67
N LEU A 447 -33.73 10.45 -9.00
CA LEU A 447 -32.56 11.30 -9.15
C LEU A 447 -31.66 11.22 -7.93
N LEU A 448 -30.34 11.11 -8.16
CA LEU A 448 -29.31 11.16 -7.14
C LEU A 448 -28.30 12.28 -7.45
N SER A 449 -28.09 13.20 -6.52
CA SER A 449 -27.06 14.23 -6.60
C SER A 449 -25.99 14.03 -5.51
N LEU A 450 -24.73 14.10 -5.90
CA LEU A 450 -23.56 13.87 -5.06
C LEU A 450 -22.64 15.11 -5.08
N ASP A 451 -22.53 15.79 -3.94
CA ASP A 451 -21.73 17.01 -3.82
C ASP A 451 -20.22 16.77 -3.91
N GLY A 452 -19.47 17.81 -4.28
CA GLY A 452 -18.01 17.82 -4.18
C GLY A 452 -17.50 18.09 -2.76
N GLY A 453 -16.31 17.57 -2.43
CA GLY A 453 -15.74 17.79 -1.10
C GLY A 453 -14.46 17.03 -0.72
N GLY A 454 -13.64 16.59 -1.68
CA GLY A 454 -12.35 15.94 -1.39
C GLY A 454 -12.51 14.61 -0.64
N ILE A 455 -11.67 14.36 0.37
CA ILE A 455 -11.74 13.13 1.18
C ILE A 455 -13.08 12.95 1.91
N ARG A 456 -13.83 14.05 2.09
CA ARG A 456 -15.16 14.02 2.73
C ARG A 456 -16.21 13.25 1.95
N GLY A 457 -15.90 12.78 0.74
CA GLY A 457 -16.70 11.79 0.00
C GLY A 457 -17.00 10.51 0.78
N LEU A 458 -16.17 10.17 1.78
CA LEU A 458 -16.48 9.12 2.74
C LEU A 458 -17.88 9.30 3.38
N ALA A 459 -18.29 10.54 3.64
CA ALA A 459 -19.61 10.81 4.19
C ALA A 459 -20.74 10.45 3.22
N LEU A 460 -20.58 10.77 1.92
CA LEU A 460 -21.54 10.39 0.87
C LEU A 460 -21.68 8.87 0.81
N ILE A 461 -20.56 8.17 0.79
CA ILE A 461 -20.52 6.71 0.69
C ILE A 461 -21.18 6.08 1.91
N MET A 462 -20.91 6.58 3.12
CA MET A 462 -21.52 6.07 4.35
C MET A 462 -23.03 6.28 4.39
N MET A 463 -23.53 7.43 3.92
CA MET A 463 -24.97 7.68 3.80
C MET A 463 -25.61 6.74 2.77
N LEU A 464 -24.96 6.51 1.63
CA LEU A 464 -25.43 5.55 0.63
C LEU A 464 -25.43 4.11 1.18
N ILE A 465 -24.39 3.68 1.90
CA ILE A 465 -24.35 2.36 2.56
C ILE A 465 -25.51 2.21 3.54
N HIS A 466 -25.82 3.28 4.28
CA HIS A 466 -26.93 3.24 5.24
C HIS A 466 -28.30 3.11 4.54
N LEU A 467 -28.50 3.82 3.42
CA LEU A 467 -29.71 3.72 2.61
C LEU A 467 -29.82 2.33 1.94
N ASP A 468 -28.73 1.82 1.39
CA ASP A 468 -28.65 0.53 0.69
C ASP A 468 -29.03 -0.64 1.61
N LYS A 469 -28.66 -0.58 2.91
CA LYS A 469 -29.07 -1.60 3.91
C LYS A 469 -30.59 -1.71 4.12
N ARG A 470 -31.37 -0.68 3.79
CA ARG A 470 -32.83 -0.68 3.91
C ARG A 470 -33.52 -1.15 2.62
N ILE A 471 -32.77 -1.22 1.52
CA ILE A 471 -33.28 -1.66 0.23
C ILE A 471 -33.07 -3.17 0.08
N SER A 472 -34.04 -3.86 -0.52
CA SER A 472 -33.91 -5.25 -0.92
C SER A 472 -33.31 -5.28 -2.32
N GLY A 473 -31.99 -5.52 -2.43
CA GLY A 473 -31.23 -5.45 -3.68
C GLY A 473 -30.16 -4.35 -3.66
N ASP A 474 -29.63 -3.98 -4.83
CA ASP A 474 -28.64 -2.89 -4.98
C ASP A 474 -29.38 -1.55 -5.16
N LEU A 475 -29.06 -0.54 -4.36
CA LEU A 475 -29.57 0.83 -4.51
C LEU A 475 -29.47 1.34 -5.95
N MET A 476 -28.38 1.02 -6.67
CA MET A 476 -28.16 1.50 -8.03
C MET A 476 -29.13 0.93 -9.04
N ASP A 477 -29.81 -0.18 -8.73
CA ASP A 477 -30.89 -0.66 -9.57
C ASP A 477 -32.05 0.35 -9.57
N TYR A 478 -32.30 1.07 -8.48
CA TYR A 478 -33.46 1.97 -8.35
C TYR A 478 -33.20 3.42 -8.76
N ILE A 479 -31.97 3.76 -9.16
CA ILE A 479 -31.58 5.13 -9.53
C ILE A 479 -31.47 5.24 -11.05
N ASP A 480 -32.18 6.21 -11.63
CA ASP A 480 -32.17 6.42 -13.08
C ASP A 480 -31.09 7.42 -13.50
N TRP A 481 -30.90 8.48 -12.71
CA TRP A 481 -29.94 9.54 -13.01
C TRP A 481 -29.05 9.88 -11.82
N ILE A 482 -27.77 10.06 -12.10
CA ILE A 482 -26.75 10.44 -11.12
C ILE A 482 -26.04 11.71 -11.59
N ALA A 483 -25.98 12.72 -10.75
CA ALA A 483 -25.14 13.89 -10.92
C ALA A 483 -24.06 13.96 -9.85
N GLY A 484 -22.83 14.28 -10.24
CA GLY A 484 -21.71 14.35 -9.30
C GLY A 484 -20.73 15.48 -9.61
N THR A 485 -20.22 16.12 -8.56
CA THR A 485 -19.16 17.13 -8.67
C THR A 485 -17.93 16.69 -7.90
N SER A 486 -16.73 16.85 -8.48
CA SER A 486 -15.46 16.51 -7.83
C SER A 486 -15.46 15.05 -7.35
N THR A 487 -15.23 14.83 -6.06
CA THR A 487 -15.42 13.54 -5.37
C THR A 487 -16.79 12.89 -5.63
N GLY A 488 -17.90 13.64 -5.64
CA GLY A 488 -19.22 13.13 -6.00
C GLY A 488 -19.27 12.65 -7.45
N GLY A 489 -18.48 13.26 -8.34
CA GLY A 489 -18.29 12.81 -9.72
C GLY A 489 -17.53 11.50 -9.82
N ILE A 490 -16.42 11.34 -9.08
CA ILE A 490 -15.67 10.07 -9.00
C ILE A 490 -16.59 8.95 -8.49
N LEU A 491 -17.33 9.22 -7.42
CA LEU A 491 -18.27 8.28 -6.82
C LEU A 491 -19.42 7.93 -7.79
N GLY A 492 -20.04 8.92 -8.42
CA GLY A 492 -21.13 8.69 -9.38
C GLY A 492 -20.69 7.84 -10.58
N LEU A 493 -19.48 8.08 -11.11
CA LEU A 493 -18.89 7.26 -12.17
C LEU A 493 -18.59 5.82 -11.70
N ALA A 494 -18.10 5.64 -10.47
CA ALA A 494 -17.85 4.31 -9.91
C ALA A 494 -19.14 3.51 -9.74
N LEU A 495 -20.19 4.16 -9.24
CA LEU A 495 -21.52 3.59 -9.04
C LEU A 495 -22.20 3.21 -10.36
N ALA A 496 -22.16 4.10 -11.36
CA ALA A 496 -22.69 3.81 -12.70
C ALA A 496 -21.95 2.66 -13.42
N ARG A 497 -20.78 2.27 -12.90
CA ARG A 497 -19.96 1.12 -13.34
C ARG A 497 -20.19 -0.15 -12.51
N ASN A 498 -21.21 -0.17 -11.66
CA ASN A 498 -21.55 -1.25 -10.71
C ASN A 498 -20.42 -1.54 -9.70
N THR A 499 -19.69 -0.52 -9.26
CA THR A 499 -18.77 -0.67 -8.13
C THR A 499 -19.57 -0.71 -6.84
N SER A 500 -19.33 -1.72 -5.99
CA SER A 500 -20.02 -1.80 -4.70
C SER A 500 -19.67 -0.61 -3.79
N LEU A 501 -20.61 -0.20 -2.95
CA LEU A 501 -20.39 0.89 -2.01
C LEU A 501 -19.23 0.64 -1.05
N ARG A 502 -19.01 -0.62 -0.64
CA ARG A 502 -17.86 -1.01 0.20
C ARG A 502 -16.54 -0.86 -0.55
N GLU A 503 -16.48 -1.20 -1.84
CA GLU A 503 -15.30 -0.94 -2.66
C GLU A 503 -15.02 0.56 -2.84
N CYS A 504 -16.06 1.38 -3.03
CA CYS A 504 -15.92 2.83 -3.07
C CYS A 504 -15.36 3.38 -1.76
N LEU A 505 -15.85 2.90 -0.62
CA LEU A 505 -15.33 3.29 0.70
C LEU A 505 -13.84 2.96 0.84
N ASN A 506 -13.47 1.72 0.48
CA ASN A 506 -12.09 1.25 0.52
C ASN A 506 -11.18 2.08 -0.42
N LEU A 507 -11.67 2.44 -1.61
CA LEU A 507 -10.97 3.32 -2.54
C LEU A 507 -10.66 4.68 -1.90
N TYR A 508 -11.63 5.32 -1.24
CA TYR A 508 -11.41 6.61 -0.59
C TYR A 508 -10.43 6.53 0.59
N LEU A 509 -10.48 5.45 1.37
CA LEU A 509 -9.48 5.21 2.42
C LEU A 509 -8.06 5.04 1.85
N ARG A 510 -7.91 4.47 0.64
CA ARG A 510 -6.61 4.42 -0.06
C ARG A 510 -6.19 5.77 -0.63
N LEU A 511 -7.12 6.52 -1.22
CA LEU A 511 -6.85 7.84 -1.81
C LEU A 511 -6.23 8.79 -0.77
N LYS A 512 -6.65 8.73 0.49
CA LYS A 512 -6.07 9.57 1.55
C LYS A 512 -4.54 9.40 1.67
N ASP A 513 -4.07 8.17 1.55
CA ASP A 513 -2.68 7.77 1.79
C ASP A 513 -1.84 7.88 0.52
N ASP A 514 -2.45 7.67 -0.64
CA ASP A 514 -1.75 7.65 -1.93
C ASP A 514 -1.72 9.02 -2.62
N VAL A 515 -2.72 9.88 -2.38
CA VAL A 515 -2.92 11.13 -3.14
C VAL A 515 -2.65 12.39 -2.32
N PHE A 516 -3.10 12.45 -1.07
CA PHE A 516 -3.04 13.68 -0.28
C PHE A 516 -1.74 13.84 0.54
N THR A 517 -0.72 13.05 0.20
CA THR A 517 0.61 13.13 0.82
C THR A 517 1.51 14.09 0.05
N GLY A 518 2.02 15.13 0.71
CA GLY A 518 3.02 16.03 0.14
C GLY A 518 2.63 17.51 0.16
N PRO A 519 3.49 18.40 -0.39
CA PRO A 519 3.22 19.82 -0.47
C PRO A 519 2.11 20.11 -1.48
N ARG A 520 1.40 21.24 -1.29
CA ARG A 520 0.42 21.75 -2.26
C ARG A 520 1.10 22.66 -3.29
N PRO A 521 0.70 22.60 -4.58
CA PRO A 521 -0.24 21.64 -5.16
C PRO A 521 0.33 20.21 -5.18
N HIS A 522 -0.54 19.23 -4.94
CA HIS A 522 -0.18 17.80 -4.87
C HIS A 522 0.23 17.26 -6.24
N ASP A 523 1.07 16.22 -6.22
CA ASP A 523 1.39 15.48 -7.44
C ASP A 523 0.11 14.83 -8.00
N VAL A 524 -0.09 14.99 -9.30
CA VAL A 524 -1.28 14.48 -10.01
C VAL A 524 -1.11 13.00 -10.36
N VAL A 525 0.12 12.51 -10.43
CA VAL A 525 0.45 11.15 -10.89
C VAL A 525 -0.22 10.07 -10.02
N PRO A 526 -0.21 10.13 -8.67
CA PRO A 526 -0.87 9.14 -7.84
C PRO A 526 -2.39 9.09 -8.04
N LEU A 527 -3.04 10.26 -8.13
CA LEU A 527 -4.49 10.35 -8.39
C LEU A 527 -4.82 9.76 -9.75
N GLU A 528 -4.08 10.14 -10.80
CA GLU A 528 -4.30 9.59 -12.14
C GLU A 528 -4.09 8.08 -12.20
N ASN A 529 -3.05 7.56 -11.55
CA ASN A 529 -2.80 6.12 -11.51
C ASN A 529 -3.95 5.38 -10.81
N CYS A 530 -4.48 5.95 -9.73
CA CYS A 530 -5.64 5.39 -9.03
C CYS A 530 -6.90 5.38 -9.91
N LEU A 531 -7.18 6.49 -10.60
CA LEU A 531 -8.31 6.59 -11.52
C LEU A 531 -8.15 5.66 -12.73
N LYS A 532 -6.92 5.53 -13.28
CA LYS A 532 -6.61 4.59 -14.37
C LYS A 532 -6.76 3.14 -13.94
N ASP A 533 -6.31 2.78 -12.73
CA ASP A 533 -6.48 1.43 -12.18
C ASP A 533 -7.96 1.09 -11.99
N LYS A 534 -8.77 2.03 -11.49
CA LYS A 534 -10.20 1.81 -11.24
C LYS A 534 -11.05 1.80 -12.51
N PHE A 535 -10.84 2.74 -13.43
CA PHE A 535 -11.72 2.95 -14.59
C PHE A 535 -11.15 2.39 -15.91
N GLY A 536 -9.85 2.10 -15.98
CA GLY A 536 -9.18 1.62 -17.17
C GLY A 536 -9.22 2.63 -18.33
N THR A 537 -9.17 2.12 -19.55
CA THR A 537 -9.18 2.92 -20.78
C THR A 537 -10.57 3.16 -21.37
N LYS A 538 -11.63 2.75 -20.65
CA LYS A 538 -13.03 2.83 -21.10
C LYS A 538 -13.49 4.27 -21.29
N LEU A 539 -14.40 4.45 -22.23
CA LEU A 539 -15.04 5.72 -22.59
C LEU A 539 -16.31 5.96 -21.76
N MET A 540 -16.74 7.22 -21.68
CA MET A 540 -18.02 7.56 -21.04
C MET A 540 -19.20 6.86 -21.71
N SER A 541 -19.15 6.65 -23.03
CA SER A 541 -20.13 5.87 -23.78
C SER A 541 -20.18 4.37 -23.41
N ASP A 542 -19.15 3.82 -22.75
CA ASP A 542 -19.11 2.42 -22.29
C ASP A 542 -19.80 2.22 -20.93
N ILE A 543 -20.33 3.29 -20.31
CA ILE A 543 -21.10 3.24 -19.07
C ILE A 543 -22.51 2.71 -19.39
N ASN A 544 -23.03 1.86 -18.51
CA ASN A 544 -24.35 1.24 -18.65
C ASN A 544 -25.43 2.27 -19.03
N GLN A 545 -26.08 2.08 -20.17
CA GLN A 545 -27.11 3.00 -20.67
C GLN A 545 -28.37 3.03 -19.79
N LYS A 546 -28.54 2.08 -18.85
CA LYS A 546 -29.65 2.11 -17.89
C LYS A 546 -29.55 3.29 -16.92
N ILE A 547 -28.34 3.73 -16.58
CA ILE A 547 -28.11 4.83 -15.64
C ILE A 547 -27.53 6.00 -16.42
N LYS A 548 -28.19 7.15 -16.33
CA LYS A 548 -27.70 8.41 -16.90
C LYS A 548 -26.82 9.12 -15.88
N VAL A 549 -25.52 9.21 -16.16
CA VAL A 549 -24.55 9.90 -15.31
C VAL A 549 -24.12 11.22 -15.94
N MET A 550 -24.07 12.28 -15.12
CA MET A 550 -23.48 13.57 -15.48
C MET A 550 -22.49 14.00 -14.40
N ILE A 551 -21.38 14.58 -14.82
CA ILE A 551 -20.41 15.18 -13.91
C ILE A 551 -20.03 16.59 -14.36
N THR A 552 -19.71 17.44 -13.40
CA THR A 552 -19.42 18.86 -13.64
C THR A 552 -17.92 19.12 -13.75
N THR A 553 -17.52 20.04 -14.60
CA THR A 553 -16.17 20.62 -14.64
C THR A 553 -16.22 22.05 -15.14
N THR A 554 -15.25 22.86 -14.75
CA THR A 554 -15.18 24.27 -15.16
C THR A 554 -14.11 24.42 -16.23
N LYS A 555 -14.47 24.93 -17.40
CA LYS A 555 -13.51 25.30 -18.45
C LYS A 555 -12.99 26.71 -18.15
N ALA A 556 -11.71 26.79 -17.81
CA ALA A 556 -11.07 27.99 -17.29
C ALA A 556 -10.04 28.63 -18.25
N ASP A 557 -9.84 28.06 -19.43
CA ASP A 557 -9.05 28.66 -20.52
C ASP A 557 -9.85 29.69 -21.36
N VAL A 558 -11.05 30.07 -20.89
CA VAL A 558 -11.96 31.03 -21.54
C VAL A 558 -12.48 32.06 -20.52
N HIS A 559 -12.86 33.24 -21.02
CA HIS A 559 -13.45 34.30 -20.21
C HIS A 559 -14.77 34.79 -20.83
N PRO A 560 -15.91 34.71 -20.14
CA PRO A 560 -16.07 34.16 -18.78
C PRO A 560 -15.85 32.64 -18.73
N PRO A 561 -15.45 32.06 -17.58
CA PRO A 561 -15.36 30.61 -17.41
C PRO A 561 -16.71 29.93 -17.68
N GLU A 562 -16.67 28.73 -18.27
CA GLU A 562 -17.87 28.01 -18.70
C GLU A 562 -18.05 26.70 -17.92
N LEU A 563 -19.27 26.41 -17.48
CA LEU A 563 -19.62 25.11 -16.92
C LEU A 563 -19.74 24.09 -18.06
N ILE A 564 -19.00 22.99 -17.94
CA ILE A 564 -19.06 21.87 -18.87
C ILE A 564 -19.63 20.66 -18.14
N LEU A 565 -20.62 20.01 -18.77
CA LEU A 565 -21.18 18.76 -18.29
C LEU A 565 -20.61 17.59 -19.11
N ILE A 566 -19.99 16.62 -18.43
CA ILE A 566 -19.51 15.39 -19.04
C ILE A 566 -20.52 14.29 -18.74
N LYS A 567 -21.07 13.67 -19.78
CA LYS A 567 -22.25 12.79 -19.70
C LYS A 567 -21.96 11.43 -20.35
N ASN A 568 -22.73 10.40 -20.02
CA ASN A 568 -22.76 9.14 -20.79
C ASN A 568 -23.91 9.05 -21.81
N TYR A 569 -24.75 10.08 -21.89
CA TYR A 569 -25.87 10.20 -22.82
C TYR A 569 -25.76 11.51 -23.60
N GLU A 570 -26.53 11.61 -24.68
CA GLU A 570 -26.62 12.80 -25.52
C GLU A 570 -28.03 13.41 -25.43
N LEU A 571 -28.08 14.73 -25.40
CA LEU A 571 -29.30 15.55 -25.45
C LEU A 571 -29.10 16.65 -26.51
N PRO A 572 -30.18 17.29 -27.00
CA PRO A 572 -30.07 18.42 -27.92
C PRO A 572 -29.13 19.51 -27.38
N GLU A 573 -28.45 20.21 -28.29
CA GLU A 573 -27.53 21.28 -27.91
C GLU A 573 -28.27 22.41 -27.18
N THR A 574 -27.75 22.79 -26.01
CA THR A 574 -28.24 23.90 -25.19
C THR A 574 -27.12 24.89 -24.92
N GLN A 575 -27.38 25.94 -24.13
CA GLN A 575 -26.36 26.91 -23.72
C GLN A 575 -25.22 26.26 -22.92
N THR A 576 -25.50 25.18 -22.19
CA THR A 576 -24.49 24.46 -21.42
C THR A 576 -23.72 23.51 -22.33
N LYS A 577 -22.42 23.76 -22.48
CA LYS A 577 -21.56 22.94 -23.34
C LYS A 577 -21.33 21.56 -22.72
N THR A 578 -21.28 20.55 -23.57
CA THR A 578 -21.07 19.16 -23.18
C THR A 578 -19.88 18.57 -23.91
N LEU A 579 -19.20 17.61 -23.27
CA LEU A 579 -18.23 16.77 -23.97
C LEU A 579 -18.92 15.51 -24.49
N LYS A 580 -18.62 15.14 -25.73
CA LYS A 580 -19.22 13.95 -26.35
C LYS A 580 -18.79 12.69 -25.60
N PRO A 581 -19.73 11.77 -25.26
CA PRO A 581 -19.41 10.56 -24.50
C PRO A 581 -18.39 9.62 -25.18
N ARG A 582 -18.26 9.71 -26.51
CA ARG A 582 -17.33 8.89 -27.31
C ARG A 582 -15.90 9.42 -27.31
N ASP A 583 -15.69 10.68 -26.91
CA ASP A 583 -14.40 11.36 -27.06
C ASP A 583 -13.59 11.40 -25.76
N ILE A 584 -14.17 10.96 -24.64
CA ILE A 584 -13.56 11.07 -23.32
C ILE A 584 -13.57 9.76 -22.54
N GLN A 585 -12.41 9.43 -21.97
CA GLN A 585 -12.24 8.30 -21.07
C GLN A 585 -12.78 8.64 -19.67
N ILE A 586 -13.34 7.63 -19.00
CA ILE A 586 -13.97 7.81 -17.68
C ILE A 586 -12.97 8.39 -16.66
N TRP A 587 -11.74 7.87 -16.64
CA TRP A 587 -10.70 8.36 -15.72
C TRP A 587 -10.31 9.82 -15.98
N LYS A 588 -10.32 10.27 -17.24
CA LYS A 588 -10.07 11.68 -17.61
C LYS A 588 -11.22 12.56 -17.17
N ALA A 589 -12.45 12.12 -17.39
CA ALA A 589 -13.65 12.83 -16.95
C ALA A 589 -13.65 13.03 -15.43
N ALA A 590 -13.38 11.97 -14.67
CA ALA A 590 -13.19 12.01 -13.22
C ALA A 590 -12.09 13.04 -12.81
N ARG A 591 -10.95 13.02 -13.51
CA ARG A 591 -9.82 13.91 -13.24
C ARG A 591 -10.12 15.39 -13.53
N CYS A 592 -10.90 15.69 -14.58
CA CYS A 592 -11.38 17.04 -14.88
C CYS A 592 -12.26 17.57 -13.75
N SER A 593 -13.21 16.75 -13.29
CA SER A 593 -14.14 17.13 -12.23
C SER A 593 -13.45 17.33 -10.88
N SER A 594 -12.39 16.59 -10.58
CA SER A 594 -11.68 16.64 -9.28
C SER A 594 -10.46 17.57 -9.24
N ALA A 595 -10.26 18.43 -10.24
CA ALA A 595 -9.10 19.30 -10.39
C ALA A 595 -9.17 20.56 -9.50
N ALA A 596 -9.27 20.37 -8.18
CA ALA A 596 -9.52 21.44 -7.22
C ALA A 596 -8.39 22.49 -7.22
N PRO A 597 -8.69 23.78 -7.49
CA PRO A 597 -7.69 24.84 -7.47
C PRO A 597 -6.95 24.87 -6.13
N THR A 598 -5.65 25.20 -6.16
CA THR A 598 -4.71 25.14 -5.02
C THR A 598 -4.35 23.74 -4.50
N TYR A 599 -5.11 22.71 -4.84
CA TYR A 599 -4.83 21.32 -4.46
C TYR A 599 -4.22 20.52 -5.60
N PHE A 600 -4.75 20.65 -6.81
CA PHE A 600 -4.24 19.97 -8.00
C PHE A 600 -4.07 20.96 -9.14
N ALA A 601 -3.14 20.66 -10.05
CA ALA A 601 -3.04 21.37 -11.32
C ALA A 601 -4.32 21.15 -12.16
N SER A 602 -4.62 22.10 -13.04
CA SER A 602 -5.69 21.97 -14.03
C SER A 602 -5.40 20.79 -14.97
N PHE A 603 -6.45 20.16 -15.48
CA PHE A 603 -6.33 19.10 -16.46
C PHE A 603 -6.18 19.71 -17.87
N ASP A 604 -5.16 19.28 -18.61
CA ASP A 604 -4.77 19.81 -19.93
C ASP A 604 -4.60 21.34 -20.00
N ASN A 605 -4.32 22.00 -18.86
CA ASN A 605 -4.34 23.46 -18.72
C ASN A 605 -5.67 24.14 -19.10
N LYS A 606 -6.78 23.38 -19.14
CA LYS A 606 -8.10 23.84 -19.60
C LYS A 606 -9.18 23.67 -18.55
N TYR A 607 -9.22 22.52 -17.89
CA TYR A 607 -10.31 22.13 -17.01
C TYR A 607 -9.90 22.18 -15.55
N ILE A 608 -10.76 22.74 -14.70
CA ILE A 608 -10.65 22.75 -13.25
C ILE A 608 -11.92 22.19 -12.60
N ASP A 609 -11.88 21.99 -11.28
CA ASP A 609 -12.97 21.39 -10.52
C ASP A 609 -14.33 22.05 -10.80
N GLY A 610 -15.36 21.23 -10.95
CA GLY A 610 -16.74 21.70 -11.13
C GLY A 610 -17.29 22.43 -9.90
N GLY A 611 -16.65 22.26 -8.75
CA GLY A 611 -16.97 22.91 -7.49
C GLY A 611 -16.91 24.43 -7.52
N LEU A 612 -16.27 25.03 -8.52
CA LEU A 612 -16.29 26.49 -8.68
C LEU A 612 -17.59 27.05 -9.28
N MET A 613 -18.39 26.21 -9.94
CA MET A 613 -19.62 26.66 -10.60
C MET A 613 -20.85 25.89 -10.12
N ALA A 614 -20.70 24.58 -9.87
CA ALA A 614 -21.78 23.66 -9.55
C ALA A 614 -21.33 22.63 -8.51
N ASN A 615 -20.88 23.07 -7.31
CA ASN A 615 -20.41 22.12 -6.29
C ASN A 615 -21.49 21.18 -5.78
N ASN A 616 -22.74 21.66 -5.75
CA ASN A 616 -23.93 20.84 -5.61
C ASN A 616 -24.65 20.82 -6.98
N PRO A 617 -24.58 19.70 -7.73
CA PRO A 617 -25.10 19.65 -9.09
C PRO A 617 -26.63 19.41 -9.14
N SER A 618 -27.36 19.62 -8.04
CA SER A 618 -28.79 19.26 -7.98
C SER A 618 -29.66 20.12 -8.92
N LEU A 619 -29.37 21.42 -9.02
CA LEU A 619 -30.07 22.31 -9.94
C LEU A 619 -29.73 21.98 -11.40
N ASP A 620 -28.46 21.70 -11.68
CA ASP A 620 -28.01 21.31 -13.02
C ASP A 620 -28.67 20.00 -13.45
N LEU A 621 -28.85 19.05 -12.54
CA LEU A 621 -29.56 17.80 -12.80
C LEU A 621 -31.04 18.03 -13.11
N LEU A 622 -31.74 18.91 -12.38
CA LEU A 622 -33.13 19.27 -12.71
C LEU A 622 -33.23 19.90 -14.09
N ASN A 623 -32.28 20.77 -14.43
CA ASN A 623 -32.23 21.39 -15.75
C ASN A 623 -32.02 20.34 -16.85
N GLU A 624 -31.15 19.35 -16.61
CA GLU A 624 -30.92 18.25 -17.56
C GLU A 624 -32.14 17.35 -17.75
N VAL A 625 -32.87 17.04 -16.67
CA VAL A 625 -34.15 16.31 -16.77
C VAL A 625 -35.18 17.13 -17.54
N HIS A 626 -35.23 18.44 -17.32
CA HIS A 626 -36.10 19.35 -18.05
C HIS A 626 -35.80 19.34 -19.56
N ILE A 627 -34.52 19.45 -19.95
CA ILE A 627 -34.08 19.38 -21.36
C ILE A 627 -34.42 18.01 -21.97
N HIS A 628 -34.21 16.92 -21.24
CA HIS A 628 -34.59 15.58 -21.67
C HIS A 628 -36.10 15.47 -21.93
N ASN A 629 -36.92 16.03 -21.04
CA ASN A 629 -38.37 16.05 -21.22
C ASN A 629 -38.81 16.92 -22.40
N ILE A 630 -38.16 18.06 -22.66
CA ILE A 630 -38.39 18.84 -23.87
C ILE A 630 -38.07 18.01 -25.12
N ASN A 631 -36.94 17.31 -25.13
CA ASN A 631 -36.56 16.46 -26.25
C ASN A 631 -37.58 15.34 -26.49
N LYS A 632 -38.12 14.73 -25.43
CA LYS A 632 -39.22 13.77 -25.52
C LYS A 632 -40.46 14.39 -26.13
N GLN A 633 -40.87 15.56 -25.67
CA GLN A 633 -42.03 16.27 -26.19
C GLN A 633 -41.88 16.64 -27.68
N ILE A 634 -40.68 17.04 -28.11
CA ILE A 634 -40.37 17.28 -29.52
C ILE A 634 -40.56 16.01 -30.36
N ASN A 635 -40.26 14.85 -29.79
CA ASN A 635 -40.46 13.54 -30.41
C ASN A 635 -41.85 12.95 -30.11
N GLU A 636 -42.81 13.78 -29.66
CA GLU A 636 -44.19 13.37 -29.33
C GLU A 636 -44.31 12.30 -28.24
N GLU A 637 -43.28 12.15 -27.39
CA GLU A 637 -43.27 11.27 -26.22
C GLU A 637 -43.74 12.01 -24.95
N GLN A 638 -44.35 11.29 -24.02
CA GLN A 638 -44.74 11.85 -22.72
C GLN A 638 -43.50 12.17 -21.87
N PRO A 639 -43.47 13.34 -21.19
CA PRO A 639 -42.38 13.71 -20.31
C PRO A 639 -42.34 12.78 -19.09
N ASP A 640 -41.14 12.44 -18.64
CA ASP A 640 -40.98 11.63 -17.44
C ASP A 640 -41.19 12.50 -16.19
N SER A 641 -42.03 12.03 -15.26
CA SER A 641 -42.18 12.66 -13.93
C SER A 641 -40.99 12.30 -13.04
N ILE A 642 -40.79 13.01 -11.92
CA ILE A 642 -39.73 12.69 -10.95
C ILE A 642 -40.37 12.15 -9.67
N ALA A 643 -40.13 10.87 -9.37
CA ALA A 643 -40.68 10.21 -8.19
C ALA A 643 -39.98 10.63 -6.89
N ALA A 644 -38.66 10.73 -6.94
CA ALA A 644 -37.84 11.09 -5.79
C ALA A 644 -36.53 11.75 -6.23
N PHE A 645 -36.10 12.74 -5.47
CA PHE A 645 -34.80 13.36 -5.64
C PHE A 645 -34.02 13.35 -4.33
N ILE A 646 -32.92 12.60 -4.31
CA ILE A 646 -32.00 12.48 -3.18
C ILE A 646 -30.73 13.29 -3.48
N SER A 647 -30.40 14.25 -2.61
CA SER A 647 -29.19 15.06 -2.67
C SER A 647 -28.33 14.81 -1.43
N LEU A 648 -27.07 14.41 -1.63
CA LEU A 648 -26.15 14.05 -0.56
C LEU A 648 -24.97 15.03 -0.48
N GLY A 649 -24.74 15.56 0.71
CA GLY A 649 -23.68 16.53 1.01
C GLY A 649 -22.51 15.94 1.78
N THR A 650 -21.32 16.49 1.58
CA THR A 650 -20.07 16.05 2.24
C THR A 650 -19.89 16.58 3.67
N GLY A 651 -20.98 17.01 4.31
CA GLY A 651 -21.00 17.56 5.66
C GLY A 651 -20.88 19.08 5.74
N ARG A 652 -21.51 19.65 6.77
CA ARG A 652 -21.55 21.09 7.06
C ARG A 652 -20.99 21.36 8.45
N CYS A 653 -20.22 22.44 8.60
CA CYS A 653 -19.65 22.84 9.88
C CYS A 653 -20.53 23.87 10.58
N LYS A 654 -20.45 23.96 11.91
CA LYS A 654 -21.12 25.03 12.67
C LYS A 654 -20.61 26.39 12.22
N THR A 655 -21.52 27.36 12.13
CA THR A 655 -21.18 28.74 11.79
C THR A 655 -20.26 29.32 12.86
N LYS A 656 -19.10 29.82 12.43
CA LYS A 656 -18.16 30.53 13.30
C LYS A 656 -18.46 32.04 13.18
N PRO A 657 -18.53 32.80 14.29
CA PRO A 657 -18.68 34.24 14.21
C PRO A 657 -17.45 34.85 13.54
N MET A 658 -17.65 35.72 12.55
CA MET A 658 -16.60 36.49 11.90
C MET A 658 -16.91 37.97 12.03
N THR A 659 -15.87 38.80 12.16
CA THR A 659 -16.00 40.26 12.12
C THR A 659 -16.46 40.68 10.73
N ALA A 660 -17.45 41.56 10.66
CA ALA A 660 -17.89 42.14 9.39
C ALA A 660 -16.70 42.77 8.64
N ILE A 661 -16.62 42.53 7.34
CA ILE A 661 -15.58 43.12 6.50
C ILE A 661 -16.09 44.48 6.02
N ASP A 662 -15.59 45.55 6.64
CA ASP A 662 -15.77 46.91 6.15
C ASP A 662 -14.63 47.25 5.18
N LEU A 663 -14.91 47.21 3.89
CA LEU A 663 -14.00 47.67 2.83
C LEU A 663 -14.09 49.19 2.71
N GLU A 664 -13.63 49.91 3.72
CA GLU A 664 -13.48 51.36 3.61
C GLU A 664 -12.15 51.70 2.90
N MET A 665 -12.26 52.35 1.74
CA MET A 665 -11.10 52.95 1.06
C MET A 665 -10.60 54.14 1.91
N PRO A 666 -9.29 54.22 2.24
CA PRO A 666 -8.79 55.25 3.14
C PRO A 666 -8.98 56.65 2.53
N LYS A 667 -9.66 57.53 3.28
CA LYS A 667 -9.94 58.93 2.87
C LYS A 667 -8.74 59.88 3.02
N SER A 668 -7.58 59.41 3.52
CA SER A 668 -6.40 60.25 3.81
C SER A 668 -5.07 59.51 3.59
N TYR A 669 -4.17 60.15 2.82
CA TYR A 669 -2.82 59.69 2.46
C TYR A 669 -1.78 60.05 3.54
N SER A 670 -1.93 59.51 4.76
CA SER A 670 -0.87 59.55 5.77
C SER A 670 -0.06 58.26 5.74
N TRP A 671 1.27 58.34 5.81
CA TRP A 671 2.13 57.14 5.77
C TRP A 671 1.81 56.15 6.91
N THR A 672 1.43 56.66 8.09
CA THR A 672 1.02 55.81 9.23
C THR A 672 -0.35 55.16 9.03
N SER A 673 -1.31 55.84 8.37
CA SER A 673 -2.59 55.24 8.03
C SER A 673 -2.45 54.18 6.94
N VAL A 674 -1.59 54.41 5.95
CA VAL A 674 -1.31 53.45 4.86
C VAL A 674 -0.65 52.18 5.40
N ILE A 675 0.32 52.26 6.32
CA ILE A 675 0.96 51.05 6.90
C ILE A 675 -0.03 50.27 7.76
N ASN A 676 -0.79 50.93 8.64
CA ASN A 676 -1.78 50.26 9.47
C ASN A 676 -2.93 49.65 8.62
N THR A 677 -3.32 50.32 7.54
CA THR A 677 -4.30 49.82 6.57
C THR A 677 -3.70 48.70 5.71
N ALA A 678 -2.40 48.70 5.39
CA ALA A 678 -1.75 47.62 4.66
C ALA A 678 -1.69 46.32 5.49
N PHE A 679 -1.39 46.41 6.79
CA PHE A 679 -1.38 45.23 7.67
C PHE A 679 -2.79 44.71 7.98
N SER A 680 -3.79 45.58 8.18
CA SER A 680 -5.19 45.15 8.31
C SER A 680 -5.74 44.61 6.99
N SER A 681 -5.43 45.25 5.86
CA SER A 681 -5.89 44.83 4.52
C SER A 681 -5.32 43.49 4.08
N VAL A 682 -4.13 43.06 4.51
CA VAL A 682 -3.63 41.70 4.20
C VAL A 682 -4.48 40.64 4.89
N ASN A 683 -4.86 40.84 6.16
CA ASN A 683 -5.76 39.92 6.86
C ASN A 683 -7.20 40.02 6.32
N THR A 684 -7.68 41.23 6.03
CA THR A 684 -8.98 41.45 5.39
C THR A 684 -9.05 40.80 4.02
N LEU A 685 -8.02 40.92 3.18
CA LEU A 685 -7.93 40.31 1.84
C LEU A 685 -7.86 38.79 1.91
N LYS A 686 -7.16 38.23 2.91
CA LYS A 686 -7.16 36.79 3.19
C LYS A 686 -8.55 36.30 3.62
N ASN A 687 -9.20 37.01 4.54
CA ASN A 687 -10.56 36.69 4.98
C ASN A 687 -11.56 36.79 3.83
N LEU A 688 -11.46 37.84 3.01
CA LEU A 688 -12.27 38.06 1.83
C LEU A 688 -12.08 36.94 0.80
N LYS A 689 -10.82 36.56 0.52
CA LYS A 689 -10.51 35.42 -0.35
C LYS A 689 -11.15 34.13 0.16
N ASN A 690 -11.06 33.85 1.46
CA ASN A 690 -11.65 32.65 2.05
C ASN A 690 -13.18 32.67 1.92
N ILE A 691 -13.83 33.79 2.23
CA ILE A 691 -15.28 33.94 2.05
C ILE A 691 -15.68 33.72 0.59
N PHE A 692 -14.98 34.33 -0.37
CA PHE A 692 -15.29 34.13 -1.78
C PHE A 692 -15.13 32.68 -2.21
N VAL A 693 -14.02 32.03 -1.85
CA VAL A 693 -13.79 30.61 -2.20
C VAL A 693 -14.83 29.72 -1.54
N GLU A 694 -15.17 29.96 -0.27
CA GLU A 694 -16.19 29.19 0.47
C GLU A 694 -17.59 29.38 -0.12
N GLN A 695 -17.97 30.60 -0.51
CA GLN A 695 -19.28 30.87 -1.11
C GLN A 695 -19.39 30.32 -2.53
N ILE A 696 -18.34 30.46 -3.34
CA ILE A 696 -18.28 29.92 -4.70
C ILE A 696 -18.35 28.39 -4.67
N ALA A 697 -17.64 27.77 -3.72
CA ALA A 697 -17.64 26.32 -3.54
C ALA A 697 -18.70 25.83 -2.53
N ALA A 698 -19.70 26.64 -2.20
CA ALA A 698 -20.76 26.23 -1.27
C ALA A 698 -21.63 25.14 -1.91
N SER A 699 -21.66 23.95 -1.30
CA SER A 699 -22.56 22.86 -1.70
C SER A 699 -23.85 22.80 -0.88
N ASP A 700 -23.97 23.66 0.13
CA ASP A 700 -25.12 23.74 1.04
C ASP A 700 -25.61 25.20 1.15
N GLY A 701 -26.77 25.40 1.78
CA GLY A 701 -27.40 26.72 1.91
C GLY A 701 -28.33 27.03 0.74
N GLN A 702 -28.13 28.18 0.07
CA GLN A 702 -29.11 28.70 -0.89
C GLN A 702 -29.36 27.79 -2.10
N VAL A 703 -28.35 27.05 -2.56
CA VAL A 703 -28.51 26.07 -3.65
C VAL A 703 -29.49 24.96 -3.28
N VAL A 704 -29.47 24.50 -2.03
CA VAL A 704 -30.38 23.47 -1.52
C VAL A 704 -31.80 24.03 -1.40
N GLU A 705 -31.97 25.25 -0.88
CA GLU A 705 -33.29 25.89 -0.76
C GLU A 705 -33.93 26.15 -2.12
N ARG A 706 -33.15 26.63 -3.09
CA ARG A 706 -33.60 26.81 -4.48
C ARG A 706 -34.04 25.48 -5.09
N THR A 707 -33.21 24.44 -4.96
CA THR A 707 -33.53 23.10 -5.47
C THR A 707 -34.81 22.57 -4.85
N ARG A 708 -34.94 22.69 -3.52
CA ARG A 708 -36.13 22.25 -2.78
C ARG A 708 -37.39 22.96 -3.26
N GLY A 709 -37.35 24.28 -3.40
CA GLY A 709 -38.48 25.08 -3.88
C GLY A 709 -38.95 24.63 -5.28
N TRP A 710 -38.01 24.40 -6.20
CA TRP A 710 -38.31 23.89 -7.53
C TRP A 710 -38.84 22.45 -7.52
N CYS A 711 -38.30 21.57 -6.68
CA CYS A 711 -38.83 20.21 -6.55
C CYS A 711 -40.28 20.24 -6.04
N HIS A 712 -40.55 21.05 -5.01
CA HIS A 712 -41.90 21.17 -4.45
C HIS A 712 -42.90 21.78 -5.43
N SER A 713 -42.49 22.73 -6.28
CA SER A 713 -43.35 23.25 -7.35
C SER A 713 -43.68 22.19 -8.41
N LEU A 714 -42.75 21.28 -8.67
CA LEU A 714 -42.93 20.11 -9.54
C LEU A 714 -43.64 18.92 -8.84
N ARG A 715 -44.03 19.06 -7.56
CA ARG A 715 -44.59 17.99 -6.72
C ARG A 715 -43.65 16.78 -6.56
N THR A 716 -42.36 17.05 -6.57
CA THR A 716 -41.28 16.08 -6.38
C THR A 716 -40.79 16.12 -4.93
N PRO A 717 -40.81 14.98 -4.21
CA PRO A 717 -40.15 14.85 -2.91
C PRO A 717 -38.64 15.09 -3.02
N TYR A 718 -38.10 16.01 -2.21
CA TYR A 718 -36.67 16.35 -2.19
C TYR A 718 -36.03 16.06 -0.84
N PHE A 719 -35.15 15.08 -0.82
CA PHE A 719 -34.44 14.62 0.37
C PHE A 719 -33.00 15.13 0.35
N ARG A 720 -32.63 15.90 1.37
CA ARG A 720 -31.27 16.43 1.52
C ARG A 720 -30.63 15.83 2.76
N TYR A 721 -29.56 15.07 2.57
CA TYR A 721 -28.76 14.53 3.66
C TYR A 721 -27.38 15.16 3.70
N THR A 722 -26.98 15.68 4.86
CA THR A 722 -25.70 16.34 5.08
C THR A 722 -25.38 16.29 6.59
N PRO A 723 -24.32 15.59 7.01
CA PRO A 723 -24.00 15.48 8.43
C PRO A 723 -23.51 16.81 9.01
N MET A 724 -23.90 17.09 10.25
CA MET A 724 -23.34 18.20 11.02
C MET A 724 -21.99 17.80 11.59
N LEU A 725 -20.93 18.44 11.12
CA LEU A 725 -19.57 18.21 11.57
C LEU A 725 -19.23 19.15 12.73
N ASN A 726 -18.59 18.62 13.78
CA ASN A 726 -18.18 19.42 14.93
C ASN A 726 -17.00 20.34 14.58
N ASN A 727 -16.07 19.82 13.79
CA ASN A 727 -14.86 20.51 13.36
C ASN A 727 -14.81 20.58 11.85
N GLU A 728 -14.10 21.58 11.35
CA GLU A 728 -13.83 21.72 9.93
C GLU A 728 -12.83 20.65 9.49
N VAL A 729 -13.25 19.83 8.53
CA VAL A 729 -12.41 18.78 7.94
C VAL A 729 -11.90 19.29 6.59
N PRO A 730 -10.59 19.53 6.44
CA PRO A 730 -9.99 19.92 5.18
C PRO A 730 -10.23 18.92 4.03
N LEU A 731 -10.25 19.42 2.80
CA LEU A 731 -10.48 18.60 1.60
C LEU A 731 -9.42 17.51 1.37
N ASN A 732 -8.18 17.75 1.84
CA ASN A 732 -7.02 16.88 1.66
C ASN A 732 -6.56 16.22 2.97
N THR A 733 -7.44 16.08 3.96
CA THR A 733 -7.09 15.39 5.21
C THR A 733 -6.62 13.96 4.91
N TYR A 734 -5.45 13.60 5.43
CA TYR A 734 -4.87 12.26 5.35
C TYR A 734 -4.67 11.61 6.72
N GLU A 735 -4.75 12.39 7.81
CA GLU A 735 -4.61 11.92 9.18
C GLU A 735 -5.78 11.00 9.59
N ASN A 736 -5.45 9.83 10.14
CA ASN A 736 -6.45 8.83 10.51
C ASN A 736 -7.44 9.36 11.56
N SER A 737 -6.99 10.16 12.53
CA SER A 737 -7.85 10.70 13.58
C SER A 737 -8.98 11.58 13.04
N GLU A 738 -8.70 12.49 12.11
CA GLU A 738 -9.69 13.38 11.50
C GLU A 738 -10.64 12.63 10.57
N VAL A 739 -10.12 11.70 9.77
CA VAL A 739 -10.94 10.85 8.88
C VAL A 739 -11.89 9.98 9.70
N ILE A 740 -11.40 9.36 10.77
CA ILE A 740 -12.23 8.56 11.68
C ILE A 740 -13.29 9.42 12.35
N GLU A 741 -12.97 10.66 12.73
CA GLU A 741 -13.94 11.56 13.34
C GLU A 741 -15.06 11.96 12.36
N LEU A 742 -14.72 12.25 11.10
CA LEU A 742 -15.69 12.47 10.02
C LEU A 742 -16.61 11.24 9.86
N MET A 743 -16.01 10.05 9.79
CA MET A 743 -16.76 8.81 9.62
C MET A 743 -17.65 8.51 10.83
N TRP A 744 -17.16 8.78 12.05
CA TRP A 744 -17.91 8.62 13.29
C TRP A 744 -19.12 9.55 13.34
N GLN A 745 -18.93 10.84 13.08
CA GLN A 745 -20.02 11.82 13.07
C GLN A 745 -21.04 11.51 11.98
N THR A 746 -20.57 11.07 10.80
CA THR A 746 -21.47 10.61 9.74
C THR A 746 -22.24 9.36 10.15
N LYS A 747 -21.58 8.41 10.83
CA LYS A 747 -22.24 7.18 11.33
C LYS A 747 -23.35 7.51 12.31
N LEU A 748 -23.07 8.36 13.31
CA LEU A 748 -24.07 8.83 14.27
C LEU A 748 -25.21 9.57 13.58
N TYR A 749 -24.90 10.45 12.63
CA TYR A 749 -25.91 11.15 11.84
C TYR A 749 -26.81 10.20 11.05
N CYS A 750 -26.25 9.14 10.45
CA CYS A 750 -27.03 8.18 9.67
C CYS A 750 -27.99 7.39 10.56
N ILE A 751 -27.46 6.81 11.66
CA ILE A 751 -28.29 5.99 12.56
C ILE A 751 -29.31 6.81 13.34
N SER A 752 -29.13 8.11 13.50
CA SER A 752 -30.11 8.99 14.14
C SER A 752 -31.19 9.48 13.19
N ARG A 753 -31.22 9.03 11.93
CA ARG A 753 -32.29 9.39 11.00
C ARG A 753 -33.51 8.53 11.29
N SER A 754 -34.68 9.15 11.16
CA SER A 754 -35.95 8.48 11.42
C SER A 754 -36.13 7.33 10.44
N ASP A 755 -36.42 6.15 10.98
CA ASP A 755 -36.72 4.95 10.19
C ASP A 755 -37.93 5.16 9.29
N GLN A 756 -38.90 5.97 9.75
CA GLN A 756 -40.09 6.32 8.96
C GLN A 756 -39.74 7.11 7.69
N GLU A 757 -38.77 8.03 7.77
CA GLU A 757 -38.32 8.81 6.61
C GLU A 757 -37.56 7.92 5.62
N LEU A 758 -36.69 7.04 6.11
CA LEU A 758 -35.96 6.09 5.27
C LEU A 758 -36.89 5.10 4.57
N ASP A 759 -37.85 4.52 5.30
CA ASP A 759 -38.85 3.61 4.72
C ASP A 759 -39.70 4.31 3.65
N GLU A 760 -40.00 5.59 3.84
CA GLU A 760 -40.70 6.40 2.84
C GLU A 760 -39.87 6.59 1.56
N ILE A 761 -38.57 6.88 1.70
CA ILE A 761 -37.66 6.96 0.55
C ILE A 761 -37.61 5.63 -0.18
N VAL A 762 -37.44 4.52 0.54
CA VAL A 762 -37.39 3.18 -0.06
C VAL A 762 -38.67 2.87 -0.83
N LYS A 763 -39.85 3.22 -0.30
CA LYS A 763 -41.12 3.06 -1.03
C LYS A 763 -41.17 3.87 -2.32
N LEU A 764 -40.73 5.13 -2.29
CA LEU A 764 -40.69 5.97 -3.49
C LEU A 764 -39.71 5.43 -4.55
N LEU A 765 -38.57 4.90 -4.11
CA LEU A 765 -37.61 4.26 -4.99
C LEU A 765 -38.18 3.00 -5.67
N ARG A 766 -39.01 2.22 -4.95
CA ARG A 766 -39.59 0.95 -5.43
C ARG A 766 -40.86 1.07 -6.26
N ALA A 767 -41.56 2.20 -6.22
CA ALA A 767 -42.94 2.33 -6.69
C ALA A 767 -43.25 1.73 -8.08
N ASP A 768 -42.29 1.69 -9.01
CA ASP A 768 -42.51 1.19 -10.39
C ASP A 768 -41.89 -0.20 -10.65
N LYS A 769 -41.25 -0.82 -9.65
CA LYS A 769 -40.42 -2.03 -9.80
C LYS A 769 -40.94 -3.27 -9.07
N GLU A 770 -41.97 -3.13 -8.23
CA GLU A 770 -42.61 -4.25 -7.52
C GLU A 770 -43.74 -4.92 -8.34
N GLN A 771 -43.86 -4.66 -9.65
CA GLN A 771 -44.81 -5.32 -10.56
C GLN A 771 -44.13 -6.32 -11.52
#